data_AF-A0A3N5SIN6-F1
#
_entry.id   AF-A0A3N5SIN6-F1
#
_cell.length_a   1.000
_cell.length_b   1.000
_cell.length_c   1.000
_cell.angle_alpha   90.00
_cell.angle_beta   90.00
_cell.angle_gamma   90.00
#
_symmetry.space_group_name_H-M   'P 1'
#
loop_
_entity.id
_entity.type
_entity.pdbx_description
1 polymer ?
#
loop_
_entity_poly.entity_id
_entity_poly.type
_entity_poly.pdbx_seq_one_letter_code
_entity_poly.pdbx_strand_id
1 'polypeptide(L)'
;VFVPSFFMEGAARALFVPLSLAVGFSMIASYILSSTFVPVLSTWLLRHQPHTATAASSTGLAARFRSRFERGLQTVVRWRWGVTGAYLTLCAIIIVFVGGRLGMEIFPTVDAGEFRLRLRASDGTHISRTEQIALDVLDVVEEQVGREKIAITLGYVGVVPSSYPINNVYQWSRGPEEAILRIKLKPHSGVSTESMKEILREELARQMPNVRFSFEPADIVSEVMSFGAATPIEISARSANLAENRKFIGKVRQKLAALPALRDVQVSQALDYPTVEVKVNRELAGISGVTMSQVTKSVVAATSSSRFVVPNYWPDPKTGIGYQVQVEIPQPVLRSNADLAALPVLHQGKSQVLLRDIASIADATMPGQFDRYNMKREITLTANIAGADLGSVARQITRELAEIQRQDDQEKDALEKEGGKPVRITNELRGQIPPMRSMLSGLGVGLVLAVLVIFLMLSANFQSVRLSLATVSTAPAVVAGVVLMLYFTGTTLNIQSFIGAIMAIGVAMANAILLVTFAEGSRLQGNNSQVAAVVGAASRLRPILMTSLAMLAGMVPMALALGESGQQTAPLGRAVIGGLAAATVSTLLVLPAVFALVQGRAGTKSVSLDPEDPQSRFYVSTSTVAGVAAVFMSLSGCGISPPQPDRAGAEKSTDSAPLVRVTPIRAVRKTLVRRTEQPGRVEAIEEAPLYSKVAGYVARIRVDIGEMVVGPKYDDTGKVVEPGQVLAELSVPELEAEYRQKQALVVQAEAEVRQAIAAVRVAEAMRTTAQAKADEIAATVERAQADYDRYRSEFARIRELADQGSVTRQVADEKENLLRAADAAR
;
A
#
# COMPACT_ATOMS: atom_id res chain seq x y z
N VAL A 1 -17.19 14.36 -2.04
CA VAL A 1 -16.66 13.85 -0.75
C VAL A 1 -15.63 12.73 -0.96
N PHE A 2 -15.94 11.67 -1.71
CA PHE A 2 -15.02 10.53 -1.89
C PHE A 2 -13.97 10.66 -3.02
N VAL A 3 -14.05 11.68 -3.88
CA VAL A 3 -13.09 11.87 -4.99
C VAL A 3 -11.61 11.75 -4.56
N PRO A 4 -11.19 12.24 -3.38
CA PRO A 4 -9.80 12.10 -2.95
C PRO A 4 -9.30 10.67 -2.78
N SER A 5 -10.18 9.67 -2.60
CA SER A 5 -9.77 8.27 -2.52
C SER A 5 -9.11 7.75 -3.80
N PHE A 6 -9.41 8.37 -4.95
CA PHE A 6 -8.83 8.00 -6.24
C PHE A 6 -7.39 8.52 -6.42
N PHE A 7 -6.99 9.55 -5.65
CA PHE A 7 -5.62 10.08 -5.64
C PHE A 7 -4.72 9.39 -4.62
N MET A 8 -5.25 8.46 -3.82
CA MET A 8 -4.44 7.65 -2.92
C MET A 8 -3.62 6.64 -3.73
N GLU A 9 -2.45 6.27 -3.20
CA GLU A 9 -1.56 5.30 -3.83
C GLU A 9 -1.38 4.04 -2.96
N GLY A 10 -0.85 2.98 -3.56
CA GLY A 10 -0.50 1.73 -2.88
C GLY A 10 -1.68 1.02 -2.22
N ALA A 11 -1.42 0.42 -1.06
CA ALA A 11 -2.41 -0.36 -0.31
C ALA A 11 -3.60 0.49 0.18
N ALA A 12 -3.40 1.79 0.43
CA ALA A 12 -4.51 2.67 0.79
C ALA A 12 -5.55 2.77 -0.33
N ARG A 13 -5.11 2.92 -1.58
CA ARG A 13 -6.00 2.94 -2.75
C ARG A 13 -6.81 1.65 -2.88
N ALA A 14 -6.14 0.51 -2.71
CA ALA A 14 -6.75 -0.81 -2.84
C ALA A 14 -7.88 -1.03 -1.82
N LEU A 15 -7.73 -0.48 -0.61
CA LEU A 15 -8.76 -0.56 0.44
C LEU A 15 -9.88 0.48 0.25
N PHE A 16 -9.55 1.72 -0.12
CA PHE A 16 -10.50 2.84 -0.12
C PHE A 16 -11.35 2.95 -1.38
N VAL A 17 -10.80 2.62 -2.56
CA VAL A 17 -11.52 2.81 -3.82
C VAL A 17 -12.77 1.94 -3.93
N PRO A 18 -12.73 0.62 -3.62
CA PRO A 18 -13.93 -0.22 -3.67
C PRO A 18 -15.05 0.27 -2.76
N LEU A 19 -14.70 0.69 -1.54
CA LEU A 19 -15.66 1.20 -0.57
C LEU A 19 -16.26 2.55 -1.01
N SER A 20 -15.44 3.44 -1.56
CA SER A 20 -15.87 4.73 -2.10
C SER A 20 -16.81 4.55 -3.31
N LEU A 21 -16.50 3.59 -4.19
CA LEU A 21 -17.35 3.22 -5.32
C LEU A 21 -18.67 2.62 -4.87
N ALA A 22 -18.66 1.72 -3.88
CA ALA A 22 -19.87 1.13 -3.32
C ALA A 22 -20.81 2.22 -2.80
N VAL A 23 -20.32 3.14 -1.97
CA VAL A 23 -21.12 4.26 -1.47
C VAL A 23 -21.58 5.18 -2.61
N GLY A 24 -20.72 5.46 -3.59
CA GLY A 24 -21.06 6.26 -4.76
C GLY A 24 -22.21 5.66 -5.58
N PHE A 25 -22.13 4.36 -5.91
CA PHE A 25 -23.18 3.66 -6.63
C PHE A 25 -24.47 3.56 -5.83
N SER A 26 -24.39 3.29 -4.52
CA SER A 26 -25.56 3.31 -3.64
C SER A 26 -26.24 4.69 -3.60
N MET A 27 -25.47 5.77 -3.57
CA MET A 27 -26.02 7.14 -3.60
C MET A 27 -26.70 7.47 -4.94
N ILE A 28 -26.12 7.04 -6.07
CA ILE A 28 -26.72 7.22 -7.39
C ILE A 28 -28.03 6.43 -7.49
N ALA A 29 -28.03 5.15 -7.08
CA ALA A 29 -29.22 4.32 -7.07
C ALA A 29 -30.29 4.90 -6.12
N SER A 30 -29.90 5.37 -4.94
CA SER A 30 -30.80 6.01 -3.98
C SER A 30 -31.39 7.31 -4.54
N TYR A 31 -30.63 8.10 -5.31
CA TYR A 31 -31.15 9.30 -5.96
C TYR A 31 -32.19 8.98 -7.03
N ILE A 32 -31.92 7.98 -7.88
CA ILE A 32 -32.86 7.50 -8.91
C ILE A 32 -34.16 7.00 -8.25
N LEU A 33 -34.05 6.17 -7.21
CA LEU A 33 -35.22 5.68 -6.46
C LEU A 33 -35.98 6.81 -5.75
N SER A 34 -35.26 7.76 -5.13
CA SER A 34 -35.89 8.88 -4.41
C SER A 34 -36.59 9.87 -5.35
N SER A 35 -36.15 10.00 -6.60
CA SER A 35 -36.74 10.91 -7.59
C SER A 35 -37.89 10.28 -8.37
N THR A 36 -37.87 8.96 -8.59
CA THR A 36 -38.88 8.25 -9.39
C THR A 36 -39.89 7.52 -8.52
N PHE A 37 -39.42 6.61 -7.66
CA PHE A 37 -40.27 5.68 -6.93
C PHE A 37 -40.92 6.33 -5.70
N VAL A 38 -40.17 7.10 -4.91
CA VAL A 38 -40.68 7.68 -3.66
C VAL A 38 -41.88 8.63 -3.86
N PRO A 39 -41.89 9.55 -4.86
CA PRO A 39 -43.06 10.40 -5.10
C PRO A 39 -44.30 9.60 -5.53
N VAL A 40 -44.12 8.61 -6.40
CA VAL A 40 -45.19 7.71 -6.84
C VAL A 40 -45.77 6.93 -5.66
N LEU A 41 -44.91 6.32 -4.85
CA LEU A 41 -45.36 5.56 -3.69
C LEU A 41 -46.04 6.45 -2.64
N SER A 42 -45.52 7.66 -2.42
CA SER A 42 -46.08 8.62 -1.47
C SER A 42 -47.49 9.05 -1.89
N THR A 43 -47.70 9.38 -3.16
CA THR A 43 -49.05 9.71 -3.68
C THR A 43 -50.00 8.52 -3.61
N TRP A 44 -49.50 7.30 -3.82
CA TRP A 44 -50.32 6.08 -3.77
C TRP A 44 -50.72 5.69 -2.34
N LEU A 45 -49.79 5.70 -1.38
CA LEU A 45 -50.07 5.39 0.03
C LEU A 45 -50.85 6.49 0.75
N LEU A 46 -50.55 7.76 0.49
CA LEU A 46 -51.19 8.89 1.21
C LEU A 46 -52.54 9.32 0.59
N ARG A 47 -52.97 8.68 -0.51
CA ARG A 47 -54.20 9.00 -1.26
C ARG A 47 -55.50 8.90 -0.45
N HIS A 48 -55.52 8.14 0.65
CA HIS A 48 -56.71 7.87 1.47
C HIS A 48 -56.71 8.61 2.82
N GLN A 49 -55.78 9.53 3.06
CA GLN A 49 -55.88 10.41 4.23
C GLN A 49 -56.75 11.62 3.83
N PRO A 50 -57.97 11.77 4.40
CA PRO A 50 -58.78 12.94 4.10
C PRO A 50 -57.99 14.19 4.46
N HIS A 51 -57.87 15.10 3.49
CA HIS A 51 -57.36 16.45 3.68
C HIS A 51 -58.30 17.20 4.64
N THR A 52 -58.22 16.90 5.93
CA THR A 52 -58.56 17.85 6.96
C THR A 52 -57.44 18.88 6.94
N ALA A 53 -57.61 19.88 6.06
CA ALA A 53 -57.02 21.19 6.17
C ALA A 53 -57.61 21.91 7.41
N THR A 54 -57.51 21.28 8.57
CA THR A 54 -57.48 22.00 9.83
C THR A 54 -56.02 22.17 10.14
N ALA A 55 -55.63 23.40 10.45
CA ALA A 55 -54.50 23.67 11.32
C ALA A 55 -54.67 22.77 12.55
N ALA A 56 -54.11 21.55 12.49
CA ALA A 56 -54.10 20.62 13.60
C ALA A 56 -53.27 21.32 14.67
N SER A 57 -54.00 21.94 15.58
CA SER A 57 -53.58 22.61 16.81
C SER A 57 -52.07 22.51 17.07
N SER A 58 -51.43 23.66 16.89
CA SER A 58 -50.05 23.98 17.26
C SER A 58 -49.78 23.89 18.79
N THR A 59 -50.50 23.04 19.51
CA THR A 59 -50.43 22.83 20.97
C THR A 59 -49.82 21.48 21.36
N GLY A 60 -49.22 20.74 20.42
CA GLY A 60 -48.43 19.54 20.72
C GLY A 60 -47.03 19.85 21.27
N LEU A 61 -46.43 18.89 21.98
CA LEU A 61 -45.08 18.98 22.55
C LEU A 61 -44.01 19.42 21.51
N ALA A 62 -44.17 18.99 20.25
CA ALA A 62 -43.30 19.37 19.13
C ALA A 62 -43.40 20.86 18.74
N ALA A 63 -44.58 21.47 18.79
CA ALA A 63 -44.76 22.90 18.51
C ALA A 63 -44.21 23.76 19.67
N ARG A 64 -44.37 23.28 20.91
CA ARG A 64 -43.72 23.89 22.10
C ARG A 64 -42.19 23.78 22.03
N PHE A 65 -41.65 22.65 21.56
CA PHE A 65 -40.22 22.48 21.35
C PHE A 65 -39.69 23.42 20.25
N ARG A 66 -40.40 23.51 19.12
CA ARG A 66 -40.04 24.42 18.02
C ARG A 66 -40.04 25.88 18.46
N SER A 67 -41.09 26.36 19.13
CA SER A 67 -41.17 27.75 19.61
C SER A 67 -40.16 28.08 20.71
N ARG A 68 -39.72 27.09 21.51
CA ARG A 68 -38.59 27.27 22.44
C ARG A 68 -37.26 27.29 21.71
N PHE A 69 -37.06 26.42 20.73
CA PHE A 69 -35.87 26.40 19.89
C PHE A 69 -35.71 27.72 19.13
N GLU A 70 -36.78 28.24 18.51
CA GLU A 70 -36.78 29.54 17.82
C GLU A 70 -36.37 30.69 18.76
N ARG A 71 -36.94 30.74 19.98
CA ARG A 71 -36.56 31.75 20.99
C ARG A 71 -35.11 31.62 21.44
N GLY A 72 -34.63 30.41 21.70
CA GLY A 72 -33.23 30.16 22.04
C GLY A 72 -32.28 30.55 20.91
N LEU A 73 -32.64 30.22 19.67
CA LEU A 73 -31.84 30.52 18.50
C LEU A 73 -31.75 32.02 18.22
N GLN A 74 -32.81 32.79 18.46
CA GLN A 74 -32.76 34.26 18.38
C GLN A 74 -31.69 34.83 19.32
N THR A 75 -31.56 34.32 20.55
CA THR A 75 -30.50 34.72 21.48
C THR A 75 -29.12 34.33 20.96
N VAL A 76 -28.96 33.11 20.43
CA VAL A 76 -27.70 32.61 19.86
C VAL A 76 -27.25 33.47 18.65
N VAL A 77 -28.18 33.82 17.76
CA VAL A 77 -27.92 34.66 16.58
C VAL A 77 -27.61 36.11 16.98
N ARG A 78 -28.22 36.64 18.06
CA ARG A 78 -27.84 37.96 18.61
C ARG A 78 -26.39 37.98 19.10
N TRP A 79 -25.94 36.91 19.73
CA TRP A 79 -24.57 36.76 20.26
C TRP A 79 -23.58 36.11 19.28
N ARG A 80 -23.89 36.16 17.98
CA ARG A 80 -23.19 35.45 16.88
C ARG A 80 -21.66 35.58 16.88
N TRP A 81 -21.09 36.72 17.26
CA TRP A 81 -19.63 36.90 17.32
C TRP A 81 -19.02 36.05 18.44
N GLY A 82 -19.60 36.10 19.64
CA GLY A 82 -19.17 35.28 20.78
C GLY A 82 -19.37 33.79 20.52
N VAL A 83 -20.53 33.41 19.98
CA VAL A 83 -20.85 31.99 19.69
C VAL A 83 -19.93 31.42 18.61
N THR A 84 -19.69 32.13 17.51
CA THR A 84 -18.84 31.64 16.42
C THR A 84 -17.37 31.55 16.86
N GLY A 85 -16.87 32.56 17.58
CA GLY A 85 -15.51 32.55 18.13
C GLY A 85 -15.31 31.43 19.16
N ALA A 86 -16.23 31.28 20.11
CA ALA A 86 -16.21 30.21 21.10
C ALA A 86 -16.32 28.82 20.46
N TYR A 87 -17.14 28.66 19.43
CA TYR A 87 -17.28 27.41 18.68
C TYR A 87 -15.96 27.00 18.00
N LEU A 88 -15.33 27.91 17.24
CA LEU A 88 -14.10 27.59 16.52
C LEU A 88 -12.94 27.32 17.48
N THR A 89 -12.83 28.10 18.56
CA THR A 89 -11.81 27.88 19.60
C THR A 89 -12.04 26.57 20.34
N LEU A 90 -13.27 26.23 20.73
CA LEU A 90 -13.60 24.97 21.37
C LEU A 90 -13.26 23.78 20.46
N CYS A 91 -13.63 23.84 19.17
CA CYS A 91 -13.28 22.79 18.21
C CYS A 91 -11.76 22.64 18.07
N ALA A 92 -11.03 23.75 17.95
CA ALA A 92 -9.57 23.73 17.86
C ALA A 92 -8.92 23.12 19.12
N ILE A 93 -9.40 23.49 20.32
CA ILE A 93 -8.93 22.93 21.58
C ILE A 93 -9.17 21.42 21.64
N ILE A 94 -10.38 20.96 21.27
CA ILE A 94 -10.71 19.53 21.24
C ILE A 94 -9.79 18.80 20.27
N ILE A 95 -9.65 19.29 19.03
CA ILE A 95 -8.85 18.64 18.00
C ILE A 95 -7.37 18.57 18.40
N VAL A 96 -6.81 19.63 18.98
CA VAL A 96 -5.38 19.65 19.36
C VAL A 96 -5.13 18.86 20.64
N PHE A 97 -5.92 19.09 21.70
CA PHE A 97 -5.66 18.52 23.02
C PHE A 97 -6.15 17.08 23.16
N VAL A 98 -7.35 16.78 22.64
CA VAL A 98 -7.90 15.42 22.66
C VAL A 98 -7.31 14.63 21.50
N GLY A 99 -7.28 15.20 20.28
CA GLY A 99 -6.70 14.55 19.10
C GLY A 99 -5.23 14.16 19.28
N GLY A 100 -4.43 14.98 19.97
CA GLY A 100 -3.04 14.65 20.29
C GLY A 100 -2.86 13.45 21.24
N ARG A 101 -3.90 13.06 21.98
CA ARG A 101 -3.90 11.90 22.89
C ARG A 101 -4.52 10.64 22.30
N LEU A 102 -5.11 10.72 21.11
CA LEU A 102 -5.64 9.52 20.46
C LEU A 102 -4.51 8.60 20.01
N GLY A 103 -4.68 7.31 20.30
CA GLY A 103 -3.83 6.27 19.74
C GLY A 103 -4.02 6.19 18.22
N MET A 104 -2.98 5.82 17.50
CA MET A 104 -3.03 5.65 16.04
C MET A 104 -2.65 4.23 15.65
N GLU A 105 -3.42 3.64 14.75
CA GLU A 105 -3.19 2.29 14.24
C GLU A 105 -3.57 2.21 12.76
N ILE A 106 -3.10 1.19 12.03
CA ILE A 106 -3.57 0.97 10.65
C ILE A 106 -5.01 0.44 10.68
N PHE A 107 -5.22 -0.61 11.47
CA PHE A 107 -6.50 -1.26 11.75
C PHE A 107 -6.61 -1.50 13.26
N PRO A 108 -7.84 -1.56 13.81
CA PRO A 108 -8.02 -1.93 15.20
C PRO A 108 -7.53 -3.36 15.44
N THR A 109 -6.93 -3.60 16.61
CA THR A 109 -6.60 -4.96 17.05
C THR A 109 -7.88 -5.76 17.26
N VAL A 110 -8.01 -6.91 16.59
CA VAL A 110 -9.21 -7.76 16.68
C VAL A 110 -8.83 -9.10 17.25
N ASP A 111 -9.67 -9.59 18.15
CA ASP A 111 -9.56 -10.96 18.63
C ASP A 111 -10.10 -11.92 17.57
N ALA A 112 -9.21 -12.45 16.73
CA ALA A 112 -9.56 -13.43 15.71
C ALA A 112 -9.81 -14.84 16.28
N GLY A 113 -9.68 -15.02 17.60
CA GLY A 113 -9.72 -16.34 18.23
C GLY A 113 -8.59 -17.26 17.79
N GLU A 114 -7.49 -16.71 17.28
CA GLU A 114 -6.30 -17.46 16.89
C GLU A 114 -5.04 -16.64 17.12
N PHE A 115 -3.93 -17.32 17.39
CA PHE A 115 -2.61 -16.72 17.51
C PHE A 115 -1.54 -17.63 16.92
N ARG A 116 -0.44 -17.00 16.49
CA ARG A 116 0.74 -17.67 15.94
C ARG A 116 1.88 -17.46 16.92
N LEU A 117 2.47 -18.54 17.38
CA LEU A 117 3.60 -18.57 18.31
C LEU A 117 4.83 -19.06 17.55
N ARG A 118 5.83 -18.20 17.40
CA ARG A 118 7.16 -18.60 16.97
C ARG A 118 8.00 -18.91 18.20
N LEU A 119 8.53 -20.13 18.24
CA LEU A 119 9.55 -20.52 19.21
C LEU A 119 10.92 -20.56 18.53
N ARG A 120 11.95 -20.18 19.29
CA ARG A 120 13.35 -20.20 18.88
C ARG A 120 14.16 -20.86 19.99
N ALA A 121 14.61 -22.07 19.75
CA ALA A 121 15.60 -22.72 20.60
C ALA A 121 16.99 -22.08 20.40
N SER A 122 17.99 -22.59 21.12
CA SER A 122 19.38 -22.16 20.92
C SER A 122 19.84 -22.42 19.48
N ASP A 123 20.64 -21.51 18.93
CA ASP A 123 21.11 -21.59 17.54
C ASP A 123 21.81 -22.94 17.28
N GLY A 124 21.44 -23.63 16.19
CA GLY A 124 21.97 -24.95 15.85
C GLY A 124 21.36 -26.15 16.61
N THR A 125 20.26 -25.94 17.34
CA THR A 125 19.51 -27.06 17.95
C THR A 125 19.03 -28.03 16.88
N HIS A 126 19.21 -29.33 17.13
CA HIS A 126 18.77 -30.38 16.21
C HIS A 126 17.24 -30.41 16.08
N ILE A 127 16.73 -30.63 14.86
CA ILE A 127 15.30 -30.57 14.55
C ILE A 127 14.43 -31.47 15.44
N SER A 128 14.90 -32.69 15.77
CA SER A 128 14.16 -33.60 16.65
C SER A 128 14.04 -33.08 18.09
N ARG A 129 15.00 -32.28 18.54
CA ARG A 129 14.92 -31.62 19.86
C ARG A 129 13.99 -30.42 19.81
N THR A 130 14.03 -29.66 18.71
CA THR A 130 13.07 -28.56 18.48
C THR A 130 11.64 -29.09 18.39
N GLU A 131 11.42 -30.25 17.78
CA GLU A 131 10.12 -30.94 17.72
C GLU A 131 9.61 -31.31 19.10
N GLN A 132 10.47 -31.89 19.96
CA GLN A 132 10.11 -32.17 21.36
C GLN A 132 9.70 -30.89 22.09
N ILE A 133 10.49 -29.82 21.97
CA ILE A 133 10.17 -28.52 22.58
C ILE A 133 8.82 -28.00 22.05
N ALA A 134 8.55 -28.16 20.76
CA ALA A 134 7.29 -27.73 20.15
C ALA A 134 6.09 -28.50 20.71
N LEU A 135 6.24 -29.81 20.95
CA LEU A 135 5.22 -30.64 21.59
C LEU A 135 5.01 -30.23 23.05
N ASP A 136 6.09 -30.03 23.81
CA ASP A 136 6.02 -29.56 25.20
C ASP A 136 5.29 -28.20 25.28
N VAL A 137 5.52 -27.30 24.33
CA VAL A 137 4.82 -26.01 24.23
C VAL A 137 3.32 -26.21 23.96
N LEU A 138 2.96 -27.15 23.09
CA LEU A 138 1.54 -27.47 22.83
C LEU A 138 0.86 -28.02 24.08
N ASP A 139 1.55 -28.85 24.87
CA ASP A 139 1.01 -29.38 26.14
C ASP A 139 0.74 -28.25 27.14
N VAL A 140 1.66 -27.28 27.28
CA VAL A 140 1.44 -26.08 28.12
C VAL A 140 0.25 -25.26 27.61
N VAL A 141 0.11 -25.10 26.29
CA VAL A 141 -1.04 -24.40 25.72
C VAL A 141 -2.35 -25.14 26.01
N GLU A 142 -2.37 -26.48 25.88
CA GLU A 142 -3.54 -27.30 26.21
C GLU A 142 -3.92 -27.20 27.69
N GLU A 143 -2.95 -27.13 28.60
CA GLU A 143 -3.16 -26.96 30.04
C GLU A 143 -3.80 -25.59 30.36
N GLN A 144 -3.27 -24.51 29.80
CA GLN A 144 -3.71 -23.15 30.11
C GLN A 144 -5.03 -22.77 29.41
N VAL A 145 -5.22 -23.19 28.16
CA VAL A 145 -6.43 -22.88 27.38
C VAL A 145 -7.56 -23.86 27.71
N GLY A 146 -7.23 -25.11 27.99
CA GLY A 146 -8.15 -26.23 28.07
C GLY A 146 -8.38 -26.84 26.68
N ARG A 147 -8.08 -28.13 26.53
CA ARG A 147 -8.20 -28.90 25.28
C ARG A 147 -9.56 -28.77 24.59
N GLU A 148 -10.64 -28.64 25.36
CA GLU A 148 -11.99 -28.47 24.82
C GLU A 148 -12.22 -27.14 24.09
N LYS A 149 -11.43 -26.11 24.38
CA LYS A 149 -11.56 -24.77 23.78
C LYS A 149 -10.68 -24.59 22.54
N ILE A 150 -9.78 -25.52 22.28
CA ILE A 150 -8.91 -25.51 21.10
C ILE A 150 -9.66 -26.18 19.94
N ALA A 151 -9.68 -25.52 18.79
CA ALA A 151 -10.28 -26.06 17.56
C ALA A 151 -9.23 -26.79 16.72
N ILE A 152 -8.10 -26.13 16.43
CA ILE A 152 -7.05 -26.63 15.55
C ILE A 152 -5.69 -26.14 16.06
N THR A 153 -4.71 -27.04 16.10
CA THR A 153 -3.28 -26.73 16.27
C THR A 153 -2.52 -27.14 15.02
N LEU A 154 -1.73 -26.24 14.46
CA LEU A 154 -0.86 -26.51 13.32
C LEU A 154 0.56 -26.14 13.70
N GLY A 155 1.51 -27.06 13.54
CA GLY A 155 2.92 -26.82 13.84
C GLY A 155 3.79 -27.05 12.61
N TYR A 156 4.78 -26.18 12.42
CA TYR A 156 5.85 -26.35 11.46
C TYR A 156 7.20 -26.21 12.16
N VAL A 157 8.03 -27.25 12.09
CA VAL A 157 9.31 -27.33 12.80
C VAL A 157 10.45 -27.41 11.79
N GLY A 158 11.48 -26.59 11.99
CA GLY A 158 12.71 -26.59 11.22
C GLY A 158 12.60 -25.91 9.85
N VAL A 159 13.46 -26.30 8.91
CA VAL A 159 13.68 -25.59 7.64
C VAL A 159 12.87 -26.19 6.50
N VAL A 160 12.39 -25.33 5.63
CA VAL A 160 11.73 -25.71 4.37
C VAL A 160 12.74 -26.37 3.43
N PRO A 161 12.52 -27.62 2.99
CA PRO A 161 13.41 -28.26 2.02
C PRO A 161 13.36 -27.52 0.68
N SER A 162 14.54 -27.26 0.09
CA SER A 162 14.66 -26.56 -1.20
C SER A 162 14.01 -27.30 -2.38
N SER A 163 13.71 -28.59 -2.23
CA SER A 163 13.03 -29.42 -3.23
C SER A 163 11.52 -29.13 -3.33
N TYR A 164 10.93 -28.46 -2.33
CA TYR A 164 9.51 -28.09 -2.33
C TYR A 164 9.39 -26.56 -2.40
N PRO A 165 8.91 -26.01 -3.54
CA PRO A 165 8.71 -24.58 -3.65
C PRO A 165 7.49 -24.18 -2.81
N ILE A 166 7.73 -23.67 -1.60
CA ILE A 166 6.73 -22.88 -0.88
C ILE A 166 7.06 -21.40 -0.98
N ASN A 167 6.06 -20.56 -0.81
CA ASN A 167 6.27 -19.13 -0.72
C ASN A 167 6.79 -18.77 0.68
N ASN A 168 8.09 -18.54 0.79
CA ASN A 168 8.76 -18.14 2.03
C ASN A 168 8.21 -16.84 2.65
N VAL A 169 7.39 -16.06 1.94
CA VAL A 169 6.72 -14.89 2.53
C VAL A 169 5.75 -15.28 3.66
N TYR A 170 5.07 -16.43 3.54
CA TYR A 170 4.06 -16.85 4.52
C TYR A 170 4.58 -17.84 5.56
N GLN A 171 5.63 -18.58 5.20
CA GLN A 171 6.16 -19.66 6.04
C GLN A 171 7.67 -19.73 5.86
N TRP A 172 8.37 -19.01 6.73
CA TRP A 172 9.83 -18.96 6.74
C TRP A 172 10.38 -19.21 8.13
N SER A 173 11.42 -20.02 8.18
CA SER A 173 12.22 -20.36 9.36
C SER A 173 13.70 -20.16 9.02
N ARG A 174 14.46 -19.62 9.97
CA ARG A 174 15.89 -19.35 9.77
C ARG A 174 16.78 -20.60 9.86
N GLY A 175 16.29 -21.66 10.51
CA GLY A 175 17.08 -22.83 10.87
C GLY A 175 16.28 -23.94 11.55
N PRO A 176 16.91 -25.11 11.81
CA PRO A 176 16.29 -26.25 12.49
C PRO A 176 15.87 -25.96 13.94
N GLU A 177 16.39 -24.90 14.54
CA GLU A 177 16.09 -24.45 15.90
C GLU A 177 14.76 -23.70 16.05
N GLU A 178 14.07 -23.40 14.96
CA GLU A 178 12.78 -22.67 14.98
C GLU A 178 11.59 -23.58 14.75
N ALA A 179 10.47 -23.23 15.40
CA ALA A 179 9.17 -23.74 15.00
C ALA A 179 8.11 -22.63 15.05
N ILE A 180 7.10 -22.78 14.20
CA ILE A 180 5.94 -21.89 14.12
C ILE A 180 4.70 -22.72 14.43
N LEU A 181 4.03 -22.36 15.52
CA LEU A 181 2.81 -22.99 15.98
C LEU A 181 1.65 -22.02 15.76
N ARG A 182 0.58 -22.46 15.10
CA ARG A 182 -0.67 -21.72 14.96
C ARG A 182 -1.75 -22.43 15.75
N ILE A 183 -2.38 -21.71 16.66
CA ILE A 183 -3.43 -22.23 17.54
C ILE A 183 -4.70 -21.45 17.27
N LYS A 184 -5.76 -22.17 16.89
CA LYS A 184 -7.10 -21.62 16.69
C LYS A 184 -8.03 -22.11 17.78
N LEU A 185 -8.71 -21.18 18.43
CA LEU A 185 -9.70 -21.43 19.46
C LEU A 185 -11.08 -21.66 18.84
N LYS A 186 -11.95 -22.37 19.56
CA LYS A 186 -13.36 -22.52 19.16
C LYS A 186 -14.09 -21.17 19.28
N PRO A 187 -15.06 -20.89 18.39
CA PRO A 187 -15.91 -19.71 18.51
C PRO A 187 -16.58 -19.65 19.89
N HIS A 188 -16.70 -18.45 20.45
CA HIS A 188 -17.32 -18.22 21.77
C HIS A 188 -16.68 -18.99 22.95
N SER A 189 -15.39 -19.33 22.88
CA SER A 189 -14.64 -19.95 23.98
C SER A 189 -14.56 -19.11 25.26
N GLY A 190 -14.88 -17.81 25.17
CA GLY A 190 -14.79 -16.84 26.27
C GLY A 190 -13.35 -16.46 26.65
N VAL A 191 -12.36 -16.95 25.91
CA VAL A 191 -10.94 -16.68 26.14
C VAL A 191 -10.51 -15.53 25.24
N SER A 192 -9.97 -14.46 25.82
CA SER A 192 -9.33 -13.40 25.05
C SER A 192 -7.95 -13.83 24.59
N THR A 193 -7.71 -13.74 23.29
CA THR A 193 -6.43 -14.11 22.69
C THR A 193 -5.28 -13.27 23.26
N GLU A 194 -5.50 -11.97 23.49
CA GLU A 194 -4.43 -11.09 23.99
C GLU A 194 -4.02 -11.39 25.43
N SER A 195 -4.98 -11.68 26.31
CA SER A 195 -4.68 -12.09 27.68
C SER A 195 -4.00 -13.46 27.71
N MET A 196 -4.41 -14.38 26.83
CA MET A 196 -3.78 -15.68 26.70
C MET A 196 -2.32 -15.57 26.25
N LYS A 197 -1.99 -14.66 25.32
CA LYS A 197 -0.59 -14.41 24.94
C LYS A 197 0.25 -14.00 26.14
N GLU A 198 -0.23 -13.10 27.00
CA GLU A 198 0.51 -12.68 28.20
C GLU A 198 0.69 -13.82 29.20
N ILE A 199 -0.34 -14.64 29.44
CA ILE A 199 -0.25 -15.82 30.32
C ILE A 199 0.80 -16.81 29.77
N LEU A 200 0.73 -17.10 28.46
CA LEU A 200 1.69 -18.00 27.81
C LEU A 200 3.11 -17.42 27.82
N ARG A 201 3.30 -16.10 27.68
CA ARG A 201 4.63 -15.47 27.82
C ARG A 201 5.24 -15.74 29.18
N GLU A 202 4.46 -15.61 30.26
CA GLU A 202 4.95 -15.84 31.62
C GLU A 202 5.23 -17.32 31.88
N GLU A 203 4.30 -18.20 31.52
CA GLU A 203 4.41 -19.63 31.84
C GLU A 203 5.48 -20.32 30.99
N LEU A 204 5.56 -20.01 29.69
CA LEU A 204 6.61 -20.56 28.83
C LEU A 204 8.00 -20.05 29.23
N ALA A 205 8.13 -18.80 29.67
CA ALA A 205 9.40 -18.28 30.20
C ALA A 205 9.80 -18.97 31.52
N ARG A 206 8.84 -19.37 32.34
CA ARG A 206 9.08 -20.09 33.61
C ARG A 206 9.52 -21.54 33.35
N GLN A 207 8.84 -22.26 32.47
CA GLN A 207 9.12 -23.67 32.21
C GLN A 207 10.33 -23.88 31.27
N MET A 208 10.55 -22.95 30.32
CA MET A 208 11.56 -23.09 29.26
C MET A 208 12.45 -21.84 29.14
N PRO A 209 13.31 -21.55 30.13
CA PRO A 209 14.11 -20.31 30.16
C PRO A 209 15.12 -20.19 29.00
N ASN A 210 15.49 -21.30 28.37
CA ASN A 210 16.46 -21.34 27.27
C ASN A 210 15.82 -21.18 25.87
N VAL A 211 14.50 -21.02 25.79
CA VAL A 211 13.75 -20.88 24.53
C VAL A 211 13.17 -19.47 24.46
N ARG A 212 13.30 -18.83 23.30
CA ARG A 212 12.70 -17.51 23.06
C ARG A 212 11.38 -17.67 22.34
N PHE A 213 10.37 -16.95 22.81
CA PHE A 213 9.02 -16.98 22.26
C PHE A 213 8.64 -15.62 21.70
N SER A 214 7.91 -15.62 20.60
CA SER A 214 7.38 -14.41 19.98
C SER A 214 6.03 -14.70 19.36
N PHE A 215 5.08 -13.80 19.56
CA PHE A 215 3.75 -13.93 18.98
C PHE A 215 3.66 -13.14 17.68
N GLU A 216 3.29 -13.81 16.60
CA GLU A 216 3.13 -13.20 15.28
C GLU A 216 1.65 -12.96 14.96
N PRO A 217 1.34 -12.06 14.02
CA PRO A 217 0.01 -11.94 13.45
C PRO A 217 -0.52 -13.29 12.94
N ALA A 218 -1.71 -13.70 13.40
CA ALA A 218 -2.38 -14.90 12.92
C ALA A 218 -3.54 -14.60 11.96
N ASP A 219 -4.15 -13.42 12.11
CA ASP A 219 -5.24 -12.97 11.26
C ASP A 219 -4.72 -12.40 9.93
N ILE A 220 -5.50 -12.62 8.87
CA ILE A 220 -5.13 -12.24 7.51
C ILE A 220 -4.93 -10.73 7.34
N VAL A 221 -5.66 -9.91 8.10
CA VAL A 221 -5.58 -8.45 7.99
C VAL A 221 -4.23 -8.00 8.52
N SER A 222 -3.87 -8.39 9.75
CA SER A 222 -2.58 -8.05 10.36
C SER A 222 -1.39 -8.64 9.61
N GLU A 223 -1.52 -9.84 9.03
CA GLU A 223 -0.47 -10.46 8.21
C GLU A 223 -0.21 -9.66 6.92
N VAL A 224 -1.27 -9.28 6.20
CA VAL A 224 -1.17 -8.43 5.00
C VAL A 224 -0.63 -7.03 5.35
N MET A 225 -1.09 -6.45 6.46
CA MET A 225 -0.65 -5.10 6.89
C MET A 225 0.77 -5.06 7.43
N SER A 226 1.36 -6.21 7.78
CA SER A 226 2.77 -6.28 8.19
C SER A 226 3.71 -6.22 6.97
N PHE A 227 3.19 -6.23 5.74
CA PHE A 227 3.95 -6.11 4.48
C PHE A 227 5.14 -7.08 4.39
N GLY A 228 4.94 -8.31 4.91
CA GLY A 228 5.97 -9.35 4.93
C GLY A 228 6.94 -9.28 6.12
N ALA A 229 6.81 -8.32 7.03
CA ALA A 229 7.50 -8.34 8.31
C ALA A 229 6.85 -9.35 9.26
N ALA A 230 7.66 -10.09 10.02
CA ALA A 230 7.18 -11.09 10.98
C ALA A 230 6.47 -10.47 12.19
N THR A 231 6.87 -9.26 12.59
CA THR A 231 6.31 -8.53 13.74
C THR A 231 5.94 -7.09 13.36
N PRO A 232 5.04 -6.43 14.10
CA PRO A 232 4.62 -5.05 13.80
C PRO A 232 5.76 -4.04 13.79
N ILE A 233 6.79 -4.26 14.61
CA ILE A 233 7.98 -3.42 14.69
C ILE A 233 9.19 -4.23 14.22
N GLU A 234 9.93 -3.62 13.31
CA GLU A 234 11.20 -4.15 12.83
C GLU A 234 12.17 -2.96 12.70
N ILE A 235 13.40 -3.11 13.21
CA ILE A 235 14.44 -2.09 13.12
C ILE A 235 15.66 -2.76 12.53
N SER A 236 16.14 -2.25 11.40
CA SER A 236 17.32 -2.80 10.75
C SER A 236 18.50 -1.85 10.83
N ALA A 237 19.68 -2.42 11.04
CA ALA A 237 20.96 -1.74 10.96
C ALA A 237 21.76 -2.31 9.79
N ARG A 238 22.16 -1.43 8.86
CA ARG A 238 22.81 -1.83 7.61
C ARG A 238 24.13 -1.13 7.43
N SER A 239 25.15 -1.90 7.08
CA SER A 239 26.48 -1.42 6.71
C SER A 239 27.27 -2.53 6.00
N ALA A 240 28.49 -2.22 5.56
CA ALA A 240 29.40 -3.23 5.01
C ALA A 240 29.96 -4.16 6.10
N ASN A 241 29.98 -3.73 7.36
CA ASN A 241 30.59 -4.46 8.48
C ASN A 241 29.50 -5.01 9.42
N LEU A 242 29.36 -6.33 9.45
CA LEU A 242 28.36 -7.01 10.28
C LEU A 242 28.65 -6.86 11.79
N ALA A 243 29.92 -6.77 12.18
CA ALA A 243 30.29 -6.62 13.60
C ALA A 243 29.84 -5.25 14.15
N GLU A 244 29.94 -4.19 13.34
CA GLU A 244 29.45 -2.87 13.72
C GLU A 244 27.92 -2.84 13.77
N ASN A 245 27.22 -3.48 12.81
CA ASN A 245 25.77 -3.65 12.89
C ASN A 245 25.36 -4.37 14.18
N ARG A 246 26.11 -5.40 14.61
CA ARG A 246 25.82 -6.17 15.82
C ARG A 246 25.96 -5.32 17.07
N LYS A 247 27.01 -4.50 17.16
CA LYS A 247 27.20 -3.56 18.27
C LYS A 247 26.06 -2.55 18.36
N PHE A 248 25.68 -1.95 17.23
CA PHE A 248 24.60 -0.97 17.16
C PHE A 248 23.25 -1.59 17.55
N ILE A 249 22.89 -2.74 16.98
CA ILE A 249 21.65 -3.45 17.36
C ILE A 249 21.68 -3.90 18.82
N GLY A 250 22.86 -4.22 19.37
CA GLY A 250 23.03 -4.46 20.81
C GLY A 250 22.61 -3.25 21.67
N LYS A 251 23.08 -2.05 21.32
CA LYS A 251 22.69 -0.77 21.97
C LYS A 251 21.18 -0.54 21.84
N VAL A 252 20.62 -0.71 20.64
CA VAL A 252 19.18 -0.56 20.37
C VAL A 252 18.34 -1.55 21.17
N ARG A 253 18.72 -2.83 21.19
CA ARG A 253 18.03 -3.88 21.96
C ARG A 253 17.96 -3.54 23.44
N GLN A 254 19.04 -3.05 24.03
CA GLN A 254 19.09 -2.70 25.45
C GLN A 254 18.12 -1.57 25.80
N LYS A 255 18.08 -0.49 25.00
CA LYS A 255 17.14 0.61 25.20
C LYS A 255 15.69 0.19 24.98
N LEU A 256 15.41 -0.59 23.92
CA LEU A 256 14.04 -0.99 23.59
C LEU A 256 13.48 -2.04 24.55
N ALA A 257 14.31 -2.94 25.08
CA ALA A 257 13.89 -3.89 26.10
C ALA A 257 13.45 -3.21 27.41
N ALA A 258 13.89 -1.97 27.67
CA ALA A 258 13.46 -1.18 28.83
C ALA A 258 12.07 -0.53 28.64
N LEU A 259 11.52 -0.51 27.41
CA LEU A 259 10.22 0.08 27.15
C LEU A 259 9.08 -0.86 27.58
N PRO A 260 8.18 -0.43 28.48
CA PRO A 260 7.13 -1.31 29.01
C PRO A 260 6.07 -1.69 27.96
N ALA A 261 5.97 -0.96 26.86
CA ALA A 261 5.04 -1.21 25.76
C ALA A 261 5.55 -2.26 24.75
N LEU A 262 6.82 -2.66 24.83
CA LEU A 262 7.42 -3.65 23.93
C LEU A 262 7.48 -5.02 24.57
N ARG A 263 7.26 -6.05 23.77
CA ARG A 263 7.40 -7.47 24.12
C ARG A 263 8.26 -8.16 23.05
N ASP A 264 8.80 -9.31 23.42
CA ASP A 264 9.47 -10.22 22.50
C ASP A 264 10.61 -9.55 21.68
N VAL A 265 11.39 -8.65 22.32
CA VAL A 265 12.45 -7.89 21.64
C VAL A 265 13.64 -8.81 21.35
N GLN A 266 13.86 -9.15 20.07
CA GLN A 266 14.87 -10.13 19.69
C GLN A 266 15.51 -9.86 18.33
N VAL A 267 16.73 -10.35 18.14
CA VAL A 267 17.42 -10.32 16.84
C VAL A 267 16.86 -11.44 15.97
N SER A 268 16.57 -11.14 14.70
CA SER A 268 15.98 -12.10 13.76
C SER A 268 17.00 -13.11 13.23
N GLN A 269 18.25 -12.68 13.00
CA GLN A 269 19.31 -13.53 12.44
C GLN A 269 20.01 -14.39 13.52
N ALA A 270 20.43 -15.59 13.11
CA ALA A 270 21.36 -16.43 13.85
C ALA A 270 22.78 -15.84 13.75
N LEU A 271 23.29 -15.19 14.79
CA LEU A 271 24.60 -14.53 14.74
C LEU A 271 25.75 -15.46 15.13
N ASP A 272 25.48 -16.44 16.01
CA ASP A 272 26.47 -17.32 16.62
C ASP A 272 26.08 -18.79 16.37
N TYR A 273 25.90 -19.16 15.10
CA TYR A 273 25.52 -20.52 14.72
C TYR A 273 26.74 -21.47 14.85
N PRO A 274 26.63 -22.59 15.58
CA PRO A 274 27.73 -23.52 15.76
C PRO A 274 28.03 -24.25 14.46
N THR A 275 29.31 -24.29 14.07
CA THR A 275 29.78 -24.94 12.84
C THR A 275 31.06 -25.72 13.06
N VAL A 276 31.33 -26.66 12.14
CA VAL A 276 32.60 -27.37 12.08
C VAL A 276 33.41 -26.78 10.93
N GLU A 277 34.53 -26.12 11.25
CA GLU A 277 35.39 -25.46 10.30
C GLU A 277 36.46 -26.42 9.77
N VAL A 278 36.42 -26.73 8.48
CA VAL A 278 37.41 -27.59 7.80
C VAL A 278 38.38 -26.71 7.00
N LYS A 279 39.55 -26.41 7.58
CA LYS A 279 40.62 -25.65 6.91
C LYS A 279 41.57 -26.57 6.17
N VAL A 280 41.33 -26.73 4.88
CA VAL A 280 42.19 -27.52 3.99
C VAL A 280 43.50 -26.78 3.73
N ASN A 281 44.63 -27.44 4.02
CA ASN A 281 45.94 -26.98 3.64
C ASN A 281 46.18 -27.32 2.16
N ARG A 282 46.18 -26.29 1.31
CA ARG A 282 46.35 -26.46 -0.14
C ARG A 282 47.71 -27.01 -0.55
N GLU A 283 48.75 -26.74 0.24
CA GLU A 283 50.11 -27.25 -0.03
C GLU A 283 50.16 -28.76 0.20
N LEU A 284 49.65 -29.23 1.34
CA LEU A 284 49.56 -30.66 1.66
C LEU A 284 48.63 -31.41 0.71
N ALA A 285 47.50 -30.79 0.32
CA ALA A 285 46.60 -31.35 -0.68
C ALA A 285 47.29 -31.53 -2.04
N GLY A 286 48.09 -30.54 -2.46
CA GLY A 286 48.89 -30.59 -3.68
C GLY A 286 49.94 -31.70 -3.69
N ILE A 287 50.70 -31.86 -2.59
CA ILE A 287 51.68 -32.94 -2.42
C ILE A 287 51.00 -34.32 -2.46
N SER A 288 49.81 -34.41 -1.85
CA SER A 288 49.02 -35.64 -1.80
C SER A 288 48.31 -35.97 -3.12
N GLY A 289 48.44 -35.12 -4.15
CA GLY A 289 47.79 -35.31 -5.45
C GLY A 289 46.26 -35.17 -5.40
N VAL A 290 45.72 -34.44 -4.42
CA VAL A 290 44.29 -34.25 -4.22
C VAL A 290 43.90 -32.80 -4.54
N THR A 291 42.85 -32.64 -5.34
CA THR A 291 42.31 -31.32 -5.68
C THR A 291 41.25 -30.86 -4.67
N MET A 292 41.09 -29.54 -4.52
CA MET A 292 40.01 -28.98 -3.67
C MET A 292 38.62 -29.48 -4.08
N SER A 293 38.38 -29.72 -5.37
CA SER A 293 37.10 -30.27 -5.86
C SER A 293 36.84 -31.67 -5.31
N GLN A 294 37.86 -32.53 -5.26
CA GLN A 294 37.76 -33.87 -4.67
C GLN A 294 37.50 -33.82 -3.17
N VAL A 295 38.22 -32.95 -2.44
CA VAL A 295 37.98 -32.74 -1.00
C VAL A 295 36.54 -32.31 -0.75
N THR A 296 36.06 -31.29 -1.47
CA THR A 296 34.69 -30.78 -1.30
C THR A 296 33.64 -31.83 -1.64
N LYS A 297 33.81 -32.59 -2.74
CA LYS A 297 32.85 -33.64 -3.11
C LYS A 297 32.78 -34.77 -2.08
N SER A 298 33.91 -35.16 -1.48
CA SER A 298 33.95 -36.15 -0.40
C SER A 298 33.27 -35.63 0.88
N VAL A 299 33.61 -34.42 1.32
CA VAL A 299 33.04 -33.83 2.54
C VAL A 299 31.54 -33.61 2.39
N VAL A 300 31.10 -32.98 1.29
CA VAL A 300 29.67 -32.71 1.05
C VAL A 300 28.86 -34.00 0.92
N ALA A 301 29.37 -35.03 0.25
CA ALA A 301 28.67 -36.31 0.15
C ALA A 301 28.58 -37.03 1.51
N ALA A 302 29.60 -36.90 2.36
CA ALA A 302 29.62 -37.49 3.69
C ALA A 302 28.68 -36.76 4.68
N THR A 303 28.61 -35.42 4.64
CA THR A 303 27.82 -34.62 5.59
C THR A 303 26.39 -34.35 5.13
N SER A 304 26.19 -34.16 3.82
CA SER A 304 24.95 -33.65 3.23
C SER A 304 24.37 -34.58 2.18
N SER A 305 24.85 -35.83 2.13
CA SER A 305 24.50 -36.85 1.14
C SER A 305 24.93 -36.49 -0.29
N SER A 306 24.89 -37.47 -1.20
CA SER A 306 25.19 -37.28 -2.63
C SER A 306 24.24 -36.29 -3.34
N ARG A 307 23.13 -35.89 -2.69
CA ARG A 307 22.05 -35.07 -3.26
C ARG A 307 22.52 -33.73 -3.88
N PHE A 308 23.59 -33.13 -3.33
CA PHE A 308 24.14 -31.85 -3.81
C PHE A 308 25.28 -32.00 -4.83
N VAL A 309 25.85 -33.20 -4.96
CA VAL A 309 27.02 -33.46 -5.82
C VAL A 309 26.62 -34.21 -7.08
N VAL A 310 25.71 -35.19 -6.96
CA VAL A 310 25.19 -36.02 -8.04
C VAL A 310 23.68 -36.16 -7.84
N PRO A 311 22.86 -35.19 -8.29
CA PRO A 311 21.42 -35.27 -8.15
C PRO A 311 20.87 -36.40 -9.03
N ASN A 312 20.21 -37.37 -8.41
CA ASN A 312 19.55 -38.47 -9.10
C ASN A 312 18.05 -38.46 -8.76
N TYR A 313 17.19 -38.61 -9.76
CA TYR A 313 15.74 -38.63 -9.57
C TYR A 313 15.17 -39.92 -10.13
N TRP A 314 14.44 -40.65 -9.30
CA TRP A 314 13.66 -41.80 -9.72
C TRP A 314 12.21 -41.38 -9.93
N PRO A 315 11.72 -41.35 -11.18
CA PRO A 315 10.32 -41.09 -11.44
C PRO A 315 9.50 -42.33 -11.08
N ASP A 316 8.52 -42.18 -10.19
CA ASP A 316 7.56 -43.24 -9.92
C ASP A 316 6.71 -43.48 -11.18
N PRO A 317 6.76 -44.69 -11.79
CA PRO A 317 6.03 -44.97 -13.02
C PRO A 317 4.50 -44.86 -12.88
N LYS A 318 3.94 -44.95 -11.66
CA LYS A 318 2.49 -44.89 -11.44
C LYS A 318 1.97 -43.47 -11.27
N THR A 319 2.68 -42.65 -10.51
CA THR A 319 2.24 -41.29 -10.16
C THR A 319 2.91 -40.20 -11.00
N GLY A 320 4.03 -40.52 -11.66
CA GLY A 320 4.87 -39.55 -12.36
C GLY A 320 5.66 -38.62 -11.43
N ILE A 321 5.57 -38.80 -10.11
CA ILE A 321 6.30 -37.99 -9.13
C ILE A 321 7.76 -38.42 -9.12
N GLY A 322 8.67 -37.47 -9.34
CA GLY A 322 10.11 -37.68 -9.23
C GLY A 322 10.59 -37.64 -7.78
N TYR A 323 11.12 -38.74 -7.28
CA TYR A 323 11.75 -38.81 -5.97
C TYR A 323 13.26 -38.66 -6.09
N GLN A 324 13.87 -37.79 -5.28
CA GLN A 324 15.33 -37.69 -5.25
C GLN A 324 15.93 -38.91 -4.55
N VAL A 325 16.83 -39.61 -5.24
CA VAL A 325 17.58 -40.75 -4.71
C VAL A 325 18.97 -40.27 -4.31
N GLN A 326 19.38 -40.61 -3.09
CA GLN A 326 20.62 -40.11 -2.51
C GLN A 326 21.32 -41.19 -1.70
N VAL A 327 22.66 -41.13 -1.64
CA VAL A 327 23.49 -41.99 -0.80
C VAL A 327 23.99 -41.16 0.38
N GLU A 328 23.81 -41.66 1.59
CA GLU A 328 24.18 -40.96 2.82
C GLU A 328 24.94 -41.91 3.75
N ILE A 329 25.95 -41.40 4.44
CA ILE A 329 26.60 -42.14 5.52
C ILE A 329 25.60 -42.17 6.69
N PRO A 330 25.28 -43.35 7.25
CA PRO A 330 24.36 -43.42 8.37
C PRO A 330 24.78 -42.47 9.50
N GLN A 331 23.87 -41.62 9.96
CA GLN A 331 24.13 -40.63 11.03
C GLN A 331 24.82 -41.22 12.28
N PRO A 332 24.57 -42.48 12.70
CA PRO A 332 25.30 -43.09 13.82
C PRO A 332 26.82 -43.23 13.61
N VAL A 333 27.31 -43.22 12.38
CA VAL A 333 28.73 -43.45 12.03
C VAL A 333 29.53 -42.14 12.00
N LEU A 334 28.90 -41.02 11.66
CA LEU A 334 29.57 -39.71 11.55
C LEU A 334 29.07 -38.78 12.66
N ARG A 335 29.60 -38.93 13.89
CA ARG A 335 29.11 -38.21 15.09
C ARG A 335 30.04 -37.13 15.59
N SER A 336 31.33 -37.22 15.28
CA SER A 336 32.35 -36.36 15.87
C SER A 336 33.30 -35.78 14.83
N ASN A 337 34.03 -34.73 15.23
CA ASN A 337 35.10 -34.16 14.40
C ASN A 337 36.20 -35.19 14.10
N ALA A 338 36.42 -36.18 14.97
CA ALA A 338 37.37 -37.27 14.72
C ALA A 338 36.89 -38.20 13.60
N ASP A 339 35.59 -38.50 13.54
CA ASP A 339 35.00 -39.30 12.46
C ASP A 339 35.09 -38.56 11.12
N LEU A 340 34.84 -37.24 11.15
CA LEU A 340 35.02 -36.37 9.99
C LEU A 340 36.50 -36.35 9.53
N ALA A 341 37.43 -36.32 10.47
CA ALA A 341 38.88 -36.36 10.20
C ALA A 341 39.32 -37.69 9.55
N ALA A 342 38.64 -38.78 9.87
CA ALA A 342 38.88 -40.11 9.31
C ALA A 342 38.22 -40.33 7.94
N LEU A 343 37.55 -39.32 7.37
CA LEU A 343 36.94 -39.47 6.05
C LEU A 343 37.98 -39.64 4.94
N PRO A 344 37.84 -40.67 4.07
CA PRO A 344 38.68 -40.81 2.90
C PRO A 344 38.29 -39.78 1.83
N VAL A 345 39.28 -39.09 1.28
CA VAL A 345 39.08 -38.17 0.16
C VAL A 345 39.18 -38.92 -1.16
N LEU A 346 38.25 -38.63 -2.08
CA LEU A 346 38.14 -39.30 -3.36
C LEU A 346 39.38 -38.99 -4.22
N HIS A 347 40.26 -39.97 -4.38
CA HIS A 347 41.50 -39.85 -5.14
C HIS A 347 41.58 -40.94 -6.22
N GLN A 348 42.13 -40.63 -7.39
CA GLN A 348 42.24 -41.57 -8.53
C GLN A 348 43.46 -42.50 -8.44
N GLY A 349 44.30 -42.35 -7.41
CA GLY A 349 45.48 -43.19 -7.14
C GLY A 349 45.23 -44.30 -6.09
N LYS A 350 46.28 -45.09 -5.80
CA LYS A 350 46.22 -46.26 -4.90
C LYS A 350 46.28 -45.92 -3.40
N SER A 351 46.68 -44.71 -3.02
CA SER A 351 46.76 -44.30 -1.61
C SER A 351 45.49 -43.56 -1.19
N GLN A 352 44.84 -44.02 -0.13
CA GLN A 352 43.72 -43.30 0.49
C GLN A 352 44.28 -42.16 1.35
N VAL A 353 44.02 -40.93 0.93
CA VAL A 353 44.34 -39.72 1.72
C VAL A 353 43.15 -39.44 2.62
N LEU A 354 43.38 -39.35 3.93
CA LEU A 354 42.32 -39.00 4.88
C LEU A 354 42.21 -37.49 5.00
N LEU A 355 41.03 -37.01 5.39
CA LEU A 355 40.80 -35.58 5.55
C LEU A 355 41.75 -34.95 6.58
N ARG A 356 42.07 -35.68 7.66
CA ARG A 356 43.03 -35.24 8.69
C ARG A 356 44.45 -35.00 8.18
N ASP A 357 44.85 -35.66 7.08
CA ASP A 357 46.21 -35.58 6.55
C ASP A 357 46.42 -34.27 5.78
N ILE A 358 45.33 -33.64 5.32
CA ILE A 358 45.37 -32.45 4.46
C ILE A 358 44.51 -31.28 4.97
N ALA A 359 43.78 -31.44 6.07
CA ALA A 359 42.92 -30.41 6.65
C ALA A 359 42.93 -30.41 8.18
N SER A 360 42.79 -29.21 8.76
CA SER A 360 42.51 -29.05 10.19
C SER A 360 41.00 -28.86 10.40
N ILE A 361 40.47 -29.53 11.41
CA ILE A 361 39.04 -29.56 11.73
C ILE A 361 38.88 -29.02 13.15
N ALA A 362 38.07 -27.98 13.31
CA ALA A 362 37.82 -27.35 14.60
C ALA A 362 36.37 -26.91 14.72
N ASP A 363 35.86 -26.85 15.95
CA ASP A 363 34.58 -26.20 16.23
C ASP A 363 34.73 -24.68 16.08
N ALA A 364 33.76 -24.06 15.44
CA ALA A 364 33.72 -22.64 15.19
C ALA A 364 32.28 -22.13 15.31
N THR A 365 32.14 -20.81 15.22
CA THR A 365 30.83 -20.15 15.15
C THR A 365 30.82 -19.18 13.99
N MET A 366 29.72 -19.14 13.25
CA MET A 366 29.53 -18.18 12.16
C MET A 366 28.07 -17.70 12.12
N PRO A 367 27.78 -16.57 11.46
CA PRO A 367 26.40 -16.18 11.20
C PRO A 367 25.70 -17.29 10.40
N GLY A 368 24.59 -17.82 10.94
CA GLY A 368 23.81 -18.87 10.29
C GLY A 368 23.08 -18.37 9.04
N GLN A 369 22.82 -17.06 8.96
CA GLN A 369 22.29 -16.42 7.76
C GLN A 369 22.83 -14.99 7.57
N PHE A 370 22.80 -14.53 6.32
CA PHE A 370 23.14 -13.15 5.96
C PHE A 370 21.97 -12.50 5.23
N ASP A 371 21.26 -11.63 5.94
CA ASP A 371 20.22 -10.83 5.35
C ASP A 371 20.84 -9.61 4.66
N ARG A 372 20.30 -9.27 3.49
CA ARG A 372 20.77 -8.15 2.69
C ARG A 372 19.61 -7.35 2.17
N TYR A 373 19.73 -6.04 2.26
CA TYR A 373 18.84 -5.10 1.61
C TYR A 373 19.66 -4.13 0.77
N ASN A 374 19.30 -3.99 -0.52
CA ASN A 374 20.08 -3.24 -1.51
C ASN A 374 21.57 -3.58 -1.47
N MET A 375 21.89 -4.88 -1.45
CA MET A 375 23.25 -5.43 -1.42
C MET A 375 24.10 -5.11 -0.17
N LYS A 376 23.55 -4.42 0.84
CA LYS A 376 24.22 -4.19 2.12
C LYS A 376 23.78 -5.23 3.14
N ARG A 377 24.73 -5.71 3.96
CA ARG A 377 24.42 -6.66 5.05
C ARG A 377 23.61 -5.97 6.13
N GLU A 378 22.64 -6.69 6.65
CA GLU A 378 21.63 -6.21 7.58
C GLU A 378 21.60 -7.09 8.84
N ILE A 379 21.41 -6.46 10.01
CA ILE A 379 20.92 -7.14 11.21
C ILE A 379 19.63 -6.47 11.61
N THR A 380 18.64 -7.29 11.93
CA THR A 380 17.26 -6.87 12.15
C THR A 380 16.86 -7.23 13.57
N LEU A 381 16.30 -6.24 14.26
CA LEU A 381 15.68 -6.38 15.56
C LEU A 381 14.16 -6.37 15.37
N THR A 382 13.47 -7.37 15.90
CA THR A 382 12.01 -7.49 15.87
C THR A 382 11.46 -7.26 17.27
N ALA A 383 10.25 -6.71 17.34
CA ALA A 383 9.54 -6.48 18.58
C ALA A 383 8.02 -6.51 18.36
N ASN A 384 7.31 -6.99 19.38
CA ASN A 384 5.85 -6.92 19.47
C ASN A 384 5.41 -5.76 20.37
N ILE A 385 4.17 -5.34 20.18
CA ILE A 385 3.53 -4.29 20.97
C ILE A 385 2.51 -4.94 21.89
N ALA A 386 2.49 -4.54 23.16
CA ALA A 386 1.46 -4.94 24.11
C ALA A 386 1.01 -3.74 24.95
N GLY A 387 -0.32 -3.58 25.10
CA GLY A 387 -0.91 -2.56 25.96
C GLY A 387 -0.76 -1.10 25.50
N ALA A 388 -0.30 -0.85 24.26
CA ALA A 388 -0.15 0.49 23.70
C ALA A 388 -0.48 0.50 22.20
N ASP A 389 -0.79 1.68 21.65
CA ASP A 389 -1.06 1.85 20.21
C ASP A 389 0.24 1.98 19.38
N LEU A 390 0.16 1.56 18.12
CA LEU A 390 1.27 1.59 17.17
C LEU A 390 1.85 3.00 17.00
N GLY A 391 1.01 4.05 17.01
CA GLY A 391 1.40 5.44 16.87
C GLY A 391 2.24 5.98 18.03
N SER A 392 1.83 5.71 19.26
CA SER A 392 2.55 6.11 20.47
C SER A 392 3.89 5.41 20.58
N VAL A 393 3.92 4.10 20.33
CA VAL A 393 5.15 3.31 20.32
C VAL A 393 6.07 3.78 19.19
N ALA A 394 5.54 4.05 18.00
CA ALA A 394 6.31 4.59 16.89
C ALA A 394 6.99 5.92 17.24
N ARG A 395 6.31 6.83 17.96
CA ARG A 395 6.90 8.10 18.42
C ARG A 395 8.01 7.87 19.43
N GLN A 396 7.84 6.94 20.37
CA GLN A 396 8.87 6.60 21.36
C GLN A 396 10.10 5.98 20.69
N ILE A 397 9.91 4.96 19.84
CA ILE A 397 11.00 4.29 19.12
C ILE A 397 11.75 5.28 18.23
N THR A 398 11.05 6.16 17.51
CA THR A 398 11.72 7.15 16.64
C THR A 398 12.60 8.10 17.45
N ARG A 399 12.15 8.50 18.65
CA ARG A 399 12.95 9.37 19.53
C ARG A 399 14.18 8.63 20.06
N GLU A 400 14.01 7.43 20.58
CA GLU A 400 15.11 6.61 21.11
C GLU A 400 16.13 6.26 20.02
N LEU A 401 15.66 5.85 18.84
CA LEU A 401 16.52 5.52 17.70
C LEU A 401 17.28 6.75 17.20
N ALA A 402 16.65 7.93 17.16
CA ALA A 402 17.33 9.17 16.79
C ALA A 402 18.40 9.57 17.82
N GLU A 403 18.17 9.33 19.11
CA GLU A 403 19.16 9.58 20.16
C GLU A 403 20.36 8.62 20.04
N ILE A 404 20.10 7.31 19.84
CA ILE A 404 21.15 6.31 19.64
C ILE A 404 21.96 6.62 18.38
N GLN A 405 21.29 6.99 17.29
CA GLN A 405 21.96 7.34 16.04
C GLN A 405 22.87 8.57 16.23
N ARG A 406 22.41 9.61 16.95
CA ARG A 406 23.25 10.77 17.25
C ARG A 406 24.48 10.40 18.08
N GLN A 407 24.34 9.51 19.06
CA GLN A 407 25.47 9.02 19.86
C GLN A 407 26.46 8.24 19.01
N ASP A 408 25.97 7.36 18.12
CA ASP A 408 26.83 6.59 17.21
C ASP A 408 27.53 7.51 16.20
N ASP A 409 26.81 8.46 15.60
CA ASP A 409 27.38 9.44 14.67
C ASP A 409 28.46 10.29 15.34
N GLN A 410 28.26 10.72 16.60
CA GLN A 410 29.29 11.44 17.37
C GLN A 410 30.53 10.59 17.64
N GLU A 411 30.36 9.30 17.99
CA GLU A 411 31.46 8.35 18.18
C GLU A 411 32.25 8.18 16.88
N LYS A 412 31.54 8.05 15.74
CA LYS A 412 32.16 7.90 14.41
C LYS A 412 32.84 9.19 13.93
N ASP A 413 32.25 10.35 14.17
CA ASP A 413 32.84 11.65 13.82
C ASP A 413 34.12 11.94 14.65
N ALA A 414 34.16 11.50 15.92
CA ALA A 414 35.37 11.57 16.73
C ALA A 414 36.49 10.67 16.18
N LEU A 415 36.16 9.42 15.82
CA LEU A 415 37.09 8.48 15.18
C LEU A 415 37.60 8.99 13.82
N GLU A 416 36.77 9.69 13.05
CA GLU A 416 37.17 10.31 11.79
C GLU A 416 38.21 11.42 12.00
N LYS A 417 38.04 12.25 13.03
CA LYS A 417 39.00 13.30 13.42
C LYS A 417 40.34 12.74 13.88
N GLU A 418 40.35 11.54 14.46
CA GLU A 418 41.56 10.81 14.86
C GLU A 418 42.25 10.08 13.68
N GLY A 419 41.73 10.21 12.46
CA GLY A 419 42.29 9.59 11.25
C GLY A 419 41.80 8.18 10.96
N GLY A 420 40.80 7.69 11.70
CA GLY A 420 40.14 6.41 11.46
C GLY A 420 39.22 6.44 10.22
N LYS A 421 38.90 5.27 9.66
CA LYS A 421 37.86 5.09 8.63
C LYS A 421 36.59 4.50 9.25
N PRO A 422 35.69 5.32 9.84
CA PRO A 422 34.49 4.81 10.48
C PRO A 422 33.52 4.21 9.46
N VAL A 423 32.92 3.06 9.81
CA VAL A 423 31.81 2.49 9.04
C VAL A 423 30.52 3.11 9.55
N ARG A 424 29.90 3.99 8.74
CA ARG A 424 28.60 4.59 9.08
C ARG A 424 27.47 3.57 8.91
N ILE A 425 26.60 3.50 9.90
CA ILE A 425 25.46 2.57 9.94
C ILE A 425 24.22 3.32 9.46
N THR A 426 23.48 2.73 8.54
CA THR A 426 22.15 3.21 8.16
C THR A 426 21.12 2.42 8.95
N ASN A 427 20.42 3.09 9.87
CA ASN A 427 19.25 2.52 10.52
C ASN A 427 17.99 2.74 9.66
N GLU A 428 17.07 1.77 9.67
CA GLU A 428 15.75 1.93 9.10
C GLU A 428 14.70 1.29 9.99
N LEU A 429 13.57 1.98 10.14
CA LEU A 429 12.38 1.44 10.76
C LEU A 429 11.54 0.75 9.68
N ARG A 430 11.23 -0.52 9.91
CA ARG A 430 10.45 -1.40 9.05
C ARG A 430 9.19 -1.89 9.81
N GLY A 431 8.45 -2.82 9.22
CA GLY A 431 7.17 -3.29 9.75
C GLY A 431 6.01 -2.34 9.45
N GLN A 432 5.05 -2.24 10.37
CA GLN A 432 3.78 -1.53 10.17
C GLN A 432 3.91 0.00 10.30
N ILE A 433 4.98 0.51 10.93
CA ILE A 433 5.09 1.95 11.25
C ILE A 433 5.19 2.84 9.99
N PRO A 434 6.11 2.60 9.03
CA PRO A 434 6.19 3.45 7.84
C PRO A 434 4.90 3.46 7.00
N PRO A 435 4.27 2.29 6.69
CA PRO A 435 2.98 2.26 6.01
C PRO A 435 1.89 3.01 6.78
N MET A 436 1.78 2.82 8.10
CA MET A 436 0.82 3.55 8.93
C MET A 436 0.97 5.06 8.78
N ARG A 437 2.20 5.58 8.89
CA ARG A 437 2.46 7.03 8.73
C ARG A 437 2.06 7.53 7.36
N SER A 438 2.48 6.83 6.31
CA SER A 438 2.16 7.20 4.92
C SER A 438 0.65 7.17 4.64
N MET A 439 -0.06 6.17 5.16
CA MET A 439 -1.51 6.02 4.98
C MET A 439 -2.28 7.09 5.74
N LEU A 440 -1.98 7.29 7.04
CA LEU A 440 -2.66 8.29 7.85
C LEU A 440 -2.36 9.72 7.40
N SER A 441 -1.12 10.01 6.97
CA SER A 441 -0.78 11.32 6.39
C SER A 441 -1.50 11.54 5.05
N GLY A 442 -1.52 10.52 4.19
CA GLY A 442 -2.25 10.56 2.92
C GLY A 442 -3.75 10.75 3.12
N LEU A 443 -4.33 10.10 4.12
CA LEU A 443 -5.74 10.28 4.52
C LEU A 443 -6.01 11.67 5.07
N GLY A 444 -5.12 12.22 5.89
CA GLY A 444 -5.22 13.59 6.39
C GLY A 444 -5.21 14.62 5.26
N VAL A 445 -4.28 14.49 4.31
CA VAL A 445 -4.24 15.33 3.10
C VAL A 445 -5.49 15.15 2.25
N GLY A 446 -5.93 13.90 2.06
CA GLY A 446 -7.15 13.56 1.33
C GLY A 446 -8.41 14.17 1.97
N LEU A 447 -8.48 14.23 3.30
CA LEU A 447 -9.56 14.87 4.04
C LEU A 447 -9.61 16.39 3.82
N VAL A 448 -8.45 17.06 3.90
CA VAL A 448 -8.35 18.51 3.62
C VAL A 448 -8.74 18.80 2.17
N LEU A 449 -8.26 17.98 1.23
CA LEU A 449 -8.62 18.08 -0.17
C LEU A 449 -10.13 17.83 -0.38
N ALA A 450 -10.73 16.87 0.34
CA ALA A 450 -12.17 16.62 0.28
C ALA A 450 -12.98 17.86 0.67
N VAL A 451 -12.60 18.50 1.78
CA VAL A 451 -13.24 19.73 2.28
C VAL A 451 -13.05 20.88 1.27
N LEU A 452 -11.86 21.01 0.68
CA LEU A 452 -11.60 22.00 -0.37
C LEU A 452 -12.46 21.77 -1.62
N VAL A 453 -12.56 20.53 -2.10
CA VAL A 453 -13.39 20.19 -3.27
C VAL A 453 -14.87 20.45 -2.96
N ILE A 454 -15.34 20.10 -1.76
CA ILE A 454 -16.70 20.43 -1.32
C ILE A 454 -16.90 21.95 -1.34
N PHE A 455 -15.97 22.71 -0.77
CA PHE A 455 -16.03 24.16 -0.76
C PHE A 455 -16.14 24.75 -2.18
N LEU A 456 -15.31 24.28 -3.12
CA LEU A 456 -15.34 24.74 -4.52
C LEU A 456 -16.65 24.35 -5.22
N MET A 457 -17.11 23.11 -5.04
CA MET A 457 -18.38 22.63 -5.61
C MET A 457 -19.57 23.42 -5.05
N LEU A 458 -19.57 23.73 -3.76
CA LEU A 458 -20.59 24.57 -3.15
C LEU A 458 -20.50 26.02 -3.63
N SER A 459 -19.28 26.54 -3.84
CA SER A 459 -19.09 27.89 -4.38
C SER A 459 -19.67 28.01 -5.78
N ALA A 460 -19.55 26.97 -6.61
CA ALA A 460 -20.21 26.91 -7.90
C ALA A 460 -21.74 26.77 -7.75
N ASN A 461 -22.23 25.89 -6.88
CA ASN A 461 -23.66 25.64 -6.69
C ASN A 461 -24.43 26.85 -6.14
N PHE A 462 -23.86 27.57 -5.16
CA PHE A 462 -24.46 28.77 -4.59
C PHE A 462 -24.12 30.05 -5.38
N GLN A 463 -23.23 29.96 -6.38
CA GLN A 463 -22.62 31.11 -7.05
C GLN A 463 -22.09 32.18 -6.07
N SER A 464 -21.66 31.76 -4.89
CA SER A 464 -21.29 32.64 -3.78
C SER A 464 -20.33 31.97 -2.82
N VAL A 465 -19.10 32.49 -2.75
CA VAL A 465 -18.05 32.00 -1.84
C VAL A 465 -18.46 32.12 -0.37
N ARG A 466 -19.26 33.15 -0.04
CA ARG A 466 -19.72 33.44 1.33
C ARG A 466 -20.67 32.35 1.86
N LEU A 467 -21.63 31.94 1.04
CA LEU A 467 -22.58 30.87 1.39
C LEU A 467 -21.88 29.51 1.55
N SER A 468 -20.88 29.25 0.72
CA SER A 468 -20.05 28.05 0.81
C SER A 468 -19.21 28.03 2.08
N LEU A 469 -18.57 29.15 2.43
CA LEU A 469 -17.80 29.26 3.67
C LEU A 469 -18.69 29.06 4.91
N ALA A 470 -19.91 29.62 4.89
CA ALA A 470 -20.88 29.39 5.97
C ALA A 470 -21.23 27.91 6.10
N THR A 471 -21.45 27.19 5.00
CA THR A 471 -21.75 25.75 5.01
C THR A 471 -20.57 24.92 5.55
N VAL A 472 -19.36 25.17 5.03
CA VAL A 472 -18.13 24.44 5.40
C VAL A 472 -17.69 24.72 6.84
N SER A 473 -18.16 25.81 7.46
CA SER A 473 -17.91 26.11 8.88
C SER A 473 -18.39 25.02 9.85
N THR A 474 -19.24 24.09 9.41
CA THR A 474 -19.70 22.94 10.19
C THR A 474 -18.71 21.76 10.18
N ALA A 475 -17.73 21.73 9.26
CA ALA A 475 -16.76 20.64 9.16
C ALA A 475 -15.86 20.47 10.42
N PRO A 476 -15.35 21.54 11.06
CA PRO A 476 -14.61 21.42 12.32
C PRO A 476 -15.42 20.73 13.44
N ALA A 477 -16.73 20.96 13.53
CA ALA A 477 -17.60 20.27 14.49
C ALA A 477 -17.60 18.76 14.25
N VAL A 478 -17.65 18.33 13.00
CA VAL A 478 -17.64 16.91 12.64
C VAL A 478 -16.34 16.27 13.12
N VAL A 479 -15.20 16.88 12.81
CA VAL A 479 -13.88 16.37 13.19
C VAL A 479 -13.74 16.34 14.72
N ALA A 480 -14.15 17.40 15.41
CA ALA A 480 -14.15 17.45 16.88
C ALA A 480 -15.06 16.36 17.49
N GLY A 481 -16.24 16.12 16.90
CA GLY A 481 -17.17 15.07 17.33
C GLY A 481 -16.61 13.66 17.13
N VAL A 482 -15.95 13.40 16.00
CA VAL A 482 -15.24 12.13 15.76
C VAL A 482 -14.17 11.93 16.83
N VAL A 483 -13.30 12.92 17.03
CA VAL A 483 -12.21 12.88 18.02
C VAL A 483 -12.74 12.61 19.43
N LEU A 484 -13.79 13.32 19.86
CA LEU A 484 -14.41 13.09 21.18
C LEU A 484 -14.98 11.69 21.31
N MET A 485 -15.72 11.21 20.31
CA MET A 485 -16.35 9.91 20.37
C MET A 485 -15.31 8.78 20.39
N LEU A 486 -14.25 8.89 19.58
CA LEU A 486 -13.16 7.92 19.60
C LEU A 486 -12.43 7.93 20.96
N TYR A 487 -12.19 9.11 21.54
CA TYR A 487 -11.58 9.25 22.85
C TYR A 487 -12.43 8.61 23.98
N PHE A 488 -13.72 8.92 24.05
CA PHE A 488 -14.61 8.37 25.09
C PHE A 488 -14.84 6.86 24.93
N THR A 489 -14.79 6.35 23.71
CA THR A 489 -14.92 4.91 23.44
C THR A 489 -13.60 4.13 23.49
N GLY A 490 -12.48 4.82 23.79
CA GLY A 490 -11.15 4.22 23.84
C GLY A 490 -10.70 3.62 22.50
N THR A 491 -11.17 4.15 21.36
CA THR A 491 -10.79 3.66 20.03
C THR A 491 -9.70 4.48 19.39
N THR A 492 -8.86 3.83 18.61
CA THR A 492 -7.73 4.44 17.91
C THR A 492 -8.19 5.16 16.65
N LEU A 493 -7.42 6.17 16.24
CA LEU A 493 -7.50 6.77 14.93
C LEU A 493 -6.84 5.82 13.93
N ASN A 494 -7.67 5.21 13.10
CA ASN A 494 -7.28 4.23 12.10
C ASN A 494 -8.02 4.45 10.77
N ILE A 495 -7.74 3.60 9.77
CA ILE A 495 -8.35 3.67 8.44
C ILE A 495 -9.88 3.68 8.49
N GLN A 496 -10.49 2.80 9.30
CA GLN A 496 -11.94 2.68 9.43
C GLN A 496 -12.55 3.95 10.05
N SER A 497 -11.95 4.48 11.10
CA SER A 497 -12.40 5.75 11.70
C SER A 497 -12.30 6.94 10.74
N PHE A 498 -11.29 6.98 9.86
CA PHE A 498 -11.11 8.03 8.85
C PHE A 498 -12.21 8.00 7.78
N ILE A 499 -12.57 6.80 7.30
CA ILE A 499 -13.71 6.62 6.39
C ILE A 499 -14.98 7.16 7.07
N GLY A 500 -15.16 6.88 8.36
CA GLY A 500 -16.30 7.33 9.15
C GLY A 500 -16.36 8.85 9.26
N ALA A 501 -15.21 9.49 9.47
CA ALA A 501 -15.08 10.94 9.49
C ALA A 501 -15.45 11.57 8.13
N ILE A 502 -14.95 11.01 7.02
CA ILE A 502 -15.27 11.49 5.65
C ILE A 502 -16.78 11.36 5.37
N MET A 503 -17.38 10.23 5.73
CA MET A 503 -18.83 10.01 5.61
C MET A 503 -19.62 11.01 6.44
N ALA A 504 -19.24 11.20 7.71
CA ALA A 504 -19.89 12.15 8.60
C ALA A 504 -19.81 13.58 8.05
N ILE A 505 -18.68 13.98 7.47
CA ILE A 505 -18.55 15.30 6.82
C ILE A 505 -19.52 15.39 5.65
N GLY A 506 -19.57 14.39 4.77
CA GLY A 506 -20.49 14.41 3.63
C GLY A 506 -21.95 14.59 4.02
N VAL A 507 -22.39 13.86 5.05
CA VAL A 507 -23.77 13.93 5.55
C VAL A 507 -24.04 15.25 6.28
N ALA A 508 -23.08 15.72 7.09
CA ALA A 508 -23.17 17.02 7.75
C ALA A 508 -23.29 18.16 6.73
N MET A 509 -22.49 18.14 5.66
CA MET A 509 -22.57 19.13 4.59
C MET A 509 -23.92 19.08 3.89
N ALA A 510 -24.47 17.89 3.60
CA ALA A 510 -25.81 17.78 2.99
C ALA A 510 -26.91 18.46 3.84
N ASN A 511 -26.89 18.26 5.16
CA ASN A 511 -27.82 18.91 6.09
C ASN A 511 -27.58 20.44 6.16
N ALA A 512 -26.32 20.87 6.16
CA ALA A 512 -25.94 22.29 6.20
C ALA A 512 -26.36 23.03 4.92
N ILE A 513 -26.17 22.42 3.74
CA ILE A 513 -26.60 22.98 2.43
C ILE A 513 -28.08 23.31 2.47
N LEU A 514 -28.93 22.35 2.90
CA LEU A 514 -30.37 22.57 2.96
C LEU A 514 -30.75 23.72 3.90
N LEU A 515 -30.11 23.84 5.07
CA LEU A 515 -30.38 24.94 5.98
C LEU A 515 -30.00 26.29 5.35
N VAL A 516 -28.82 26.37 4.74
CA VAL A 516 -28.31 27.59 4.11
C VAL A 516 -29.17 28.00 2.91
N THR A 517 -29.61 27.06 2.06
CA THR A 517 -30.50 27.36 0.93
C THR A 517 -31.84 27.95 1.39
N PHE A 518 -32.45 27.41 2.45
CA PHE A 518 -33.71 27.94 2.98
C PHE A 518 -33.54 29.29 3.68
N ALA A 519 -32.43 29.48 4.41
CA ALA A 519 -32.10 30.76 5.02
C ALA A 519 -31.85 31.83 3.94
N GLU A 520 -31.11 31.49 2.87
CA GLU A 520 -30.86 32.41 1.76
C GLU A 520 -32.14 32.74 1.00
N GLY A 521 -32.99 31.76 0.71
CA GLY A 521 -34.30 32.01 0.10
C GLY A 521 -35.18 32.96 0.94
N SER A 522 -35.19 32.78 2.26
CA SER A 522 -35.90 33.69 3.18
C SER A 522 -35.30 35.11 3.20
N ARG A 523 -33.99 35.24 3.04
CA ARG A 523 -33.28 36.52 2.94
C ARG A 523 -33.61 37.25 1.63
N LEU A 524 -33.64 36.52 0.51
CA LEU A 524 -34.00 37.05 -0.81
C LEU A 524 -35.46 37.53 -0.86
N GLN A 525 -36.33 36.97 -0.02
CA GLN A 525 -37.72 37.42 0.17
C GLN A 525 -37.85 38.70 1.04
N GLY A 526 -36.74 39.35 1.40
CA GLY A 526 -36.73 40.64 2.10
C GLY A 526 -36.48 40.57 3.61
N ASN A 527 -36.24 39.38 4.18
CA ASN A 527 -35.92 39.27 5.60
C ASN A 527 -34.46 39.65 5.89
N ASN A 528 -34.25 40.30 7.04
CA ASN A 528 -32.91 40.53 7.57
C ASN A 528 -32.16 39.19 7.76
N SER A 529 -30.85 39.19 7.53
CA SER A 529 -29.99 37.99 7.63
C SER A 529 -30.15 37.19 8.93
N GLN A 530 -30.42 37.87 10.05
CA GLN A 530 -30.68 37.24 11.35
C GLN A 530 -32.02 36.50 11.39
N VAL A 531 -33.08 37.14 10.90
CA VAL A 531 -34.43 36.56 10.86
C VAL A 531 -34.46 35.40 9.88
N ALA A 532 -33.85 35.59 8.71
CA ALA A 532 -33.71 34.57 7.68
C ALA A 532 -32.98 33.31 8.20
N ALA A 533 -31.92 33.48 9.01
CA ALA A 533 -31.20 32.38 9.63
C ALA A 533 -32.09 31.56 10.59
N VAL A 534 -32.90 32.24 11.41
CA VAL A 534 -33.83 31.60 12.36
C VAL A 534 -34.94 30.87 11.62
N VAL A 535 -35.53 31.48 10.58
CA VAL A 535 -36.58 30.88 9.75
C VAL A 535 -36.05 29.64 9.01
N GLY A 536 -34.84 29.73 8.44
CA GLY A 536 -34.16 28.61 7.78
C GLY A 536 -33.94 27.43 8.74
N ALA A 537 -33.38 27.69 9.92
CA ALA A 537 -33.14 26.65 10.93
C ALA A 537 -34.44 26.02 11.47
N ALA A 538 -35.47 26.83 11.75
CA ALA A 538 -36.74 26.36 12.30
C ALA A 538 -37.53 25.51 11.31
N SER A 539 -37.52 25.87 10.02
CA SER A 539 -38.19 25.10 8.96
C SER A 539 -37.50 23.75 8.69
N ARG A 540 -36.19 23.65 8.99
CA ARG A 540 -35.38 22.45 8.75
C ARG A 540 -35.10 21.61 9.98
N LEU A 541 -35.52 22.04 11.17
CA LEU A 541 -35.33 21.33 12.44
C LEU A 541 -35.81 19.86 12.37
N ARG A 542 -37.07 19.63 11.95
CA ARG A 542 -37.64 18.27 11.91
C ARG A 542 -36.95 17.38 10.86
N PRO A 543 -36.75 17.81 9.60
CA PRO A 543 -35.99 17.01 8.62
C PRO A 543 -34.55 16.70 9.05
N ILE A 544 -33.81 17.68 9.58
CA ILE A 544 -32.40 17.48 9.99
C ILE A 544 -32.31 16.50 11.17
N LEU A 545 -33.21 16.61 12.15
CA LEU A 545 -33.25 15.65 13.26
C LEU A 545 -33.64 14.25 12.79
N MET A 546 -34.58 14.13 11.85
CA MET A 546 -34.99 12.84 11.28
C MET A 546 -33.81 12.13 10.58
N THR A 547 -33.10 12.83 9.68
CA THR A 547 -31.97 12.24 8.95
C THR A 547 -30.82 11.87 9.91
N SER A 548 -30.54 12.75 10.86
CA SER A 548 -29.48 12.53 11.85
C SER A 548 -29.80 11.32 12.73
N LEU A 549 -31.00 11.25 13.32
CA LEU A 549 -31.40 10.15 14.20
C LEU A 549 -31.48 8.80 13.45
N ALA A 550 -31.97 8.78 12.21
CA ALA A 550 -32.03 7.56 11.41
C ALA A 550 -30.63 6.99 11.14
N MET A 551 -29.68 7.85 10.77
CA MET A 551 -28.30 7.43 10.52
C MET A 551 -27.58 7.04 11.82
N LEU A 552 -27.79 7.78 12.91
CA LEU A 552 -27.28 7.39 14.23
C LEU A 552 -27.80 6.00 14.62
N ALA A 553 -29.10 5.76 14.51
CA ALA A 553 -29.71 4.47 14.81
C ALA A 553 -29.16 3.34 13.90
N GLY A 554 -28.96 3.60 12.60
CA GLY A 554 -28.38 2.63 11.68
C GLY A 554 -26.92 2.26 11.99
N MET A 555 -26.15 3.20 12.54
CA MET A 555 -24.73 2.99 12.87
C MET A 555 -24.51 2.41 14.29
N VAL A 556 -25.52 2.42 15.17
CA VAL A 556 -25.41 1.91 16.55
C VAL A 556 -25.01 0.43 16.61
N PRO A 557 -25.64 -0.51 15.89
CA PRO A 557 -25.27 -1.94 15.97
C PRO A 557 -23.80 -2.17 15.59
N MET A 558 -23.33 -1.43 14.58
CA MET A 558 -21.97 -1.48 14.10
C MET A 558 -20.99 -0.85 15.10
N ALA A 559 -21.34 0.28 15.71
CA ALA A 559 -20.52 0.94 16.73
C ALA A 559 -20.37 0.10 18.02
N LEU A 560 -21.37 -0.72 18.34
CA LEU A 560 -21.36 -1.68 19.45
C LEU A 560 -20.56 -2.96 19.15
N ALA A 561 -19.98 -3.09 17.94
CA ALA A 561 -19.18 -4.24 17.53
C ALA A 561 -19.94 -5.59 17.61
N LEU A 562 -21.24 -5.59 17.33
CA LEU A 562 -22.06 -6.81 17.36
C LEU A 562 -21.71 -7.70 16.15
N GLY A 563 -21.02 -8.83 16.39
CA GLY A 563 -20.68 -9.85 15.38
C GLY A 563 -19.18 -10.18 15.32
N GLU A 564 -18.83 -11.27 14.62
CA GLU A 564 -17.44 -11.79 14.53
C GLU A 564 -16.46 -10.78 13.90
N SER A 565 -16.94 -9.92 12.98
CA SER A 565 -16.16 -8.82 12.37
C SER A 565 -16.55 -7.43 12.91
N GLY A 566 -17.35 -7.39 13.97
CA GLY A 566 -17.85 -6.15 14.57
C GLY A 566 -16.73 -5.28 15.11
N GLN A 567 -15.70 -5.87 15.72
CA GLN A 567 -14.56 -5.10 16.27
C GLN A 567 -13.73 -4.40 15.17
N GLN A 568 -13.63 -5.00 13.98
CA GLN A 568 -12.92 -4.39 12.84
C GLN A 568 -13.65 -3.15 12.33
N THR A 569 -14.98 -3.19 12.32
CA THR A 569 -15.83 -2.15 11.72
C THR A 569 -16.33 -1.13 12.75
N ALA A 570 -16.28 -1.42 14.06
CA ALA A 570 -16.77 -0.52 15.10
C ALA A 570 -16.19 0.90 15.08
N PRO A 571 -14.88 1.13 14.81
CA PRO A 571 -14.34 2.48 14.71
C PRO A 571 -15.02 3.33 13.63
N LEU A 572 -15.48 2.72 12.53
CA LEU A 572 -16.23 3.38 11.46
C LEU A 572 -17.56 3.93 12.00
N GLY A 573 -18.34 3.07 12.66
CA GLY A 573 -19.64 3.45 13.24
C GLY A 573 -19.50 4.51 14.35
N ARG A 574 -18.51 4.36 15.23
CA ARG A 574 -18.23 5.32 16.31
C ARG A 574 -17.84 6.70 15.76
N ALA A 575 -16.99 6.75 14.75
CA ALA A 575 -16.63 8.00 14.09
C ALA A 575 -17.85 8.69 13.46
N VAL A 576 -18.70 7.94 12.74
CA VAL A 576 -19.93 8.50 12.15
C VAL A 576 -20.87 9.05 13.21
N ILE A 577 -21.10 8.31 14.29
CA ILE A 577 -21.99 8.72 15.39
C ILE A 577 -21.48 10.01 16.04
N GLY A 578 -20.19 10.06 16.40
CA GLY A 578 -19.59 11.23 17.01
C GLY A 578 -19.63 12.45 16.12
N GLY A 579 -19.21 12.27 14.86
CA GLY A 579 -19.19 13.33 13.86
C GLY A 579 -20.58 13.88 13.55
N LEU A 580 -21.57 13.00 13.37
CA LEU A 580 -22.93 13.41 13.07
C LEU A 580 -23.62 14.06 14.27
N ALA A 581 -23.45 13.53 15.49
CA ALA A 581 -24.01 14.14 16.69
C ALA A 581 -23.50 15.58 16.89
N ALA A 582 -22.19 15.79 16.79
CA ALA A 582 -21.60 17.13 16.86
C ALA A 582 -22.03 18.03 15.70
N ALA A 583 -22.12 17.47 14.48
CA ALA A 583 -22.57 18.20 13.29
C ALA A 583 -24.02 18.64 13.39
N THR A 584 -24.93 17.81 13.90
CA THR A 584 -26.35 18.14 14.06
C THR A 584 -26.51 19.30 15.05
N VAL A 585 -25.79 19.27 16.17
CA VAL A 585 -25.77 20.37 17.15
C VAL A 585 -25.21 21.64 16.51
N SER A 586 -24.08 21.55 15.82
CA SER A 586 -23.46 22.69 15.13
C SER A 586 -24.33 23.26 14.02
N THR A 587 -24.99 22.42 13.24
CA THR A 587 -25.85 22.82 12.12
C THR A 587 -27.11 23.53 12.61
N LEU A 588 -27.69 23.10 13.73
CA LEU A 588 -28.91 23.71 14.26
C LEU A 588 -28.65 24.97 15.09
N LEU A 589 -27.54 25.03 15.85
CA LEU A 589 -27.27 26.14 16.76
C LEU A 589 -26.25 27.15 16.21
N VAL A 590 -25.14 26.66 15.64
CA VAL A 590 -23.99 27.52 15.28
C VAL A 590 -24.10 28.02 13.85
N LEU A 591 -24.48 27.18 12.90
CA LEU A 591 -24.59 27.55 11.48
C LEU A 591 -25.51 28.75 11.23
N PRO A 592 -26.67 28.93 11.90
CA PRO A 592 -27.48 30.14 11.75
C PRO A 592 -26.75 31.41 12.21
N ALA A 593 -25.94 31.33 13.27
CA ALA A 593 -25.12 32.44 13.75
C ALA A 593 -24.00 32.78 12.74
N VAL A 594 -23.34 31.75 12.19
CA VAL A 594 -22.32 31.93 11.13
C VAL A 594 -22.94 32.52 9.88
N PHE A 595 -24.09 32.01 9.43
CA PHE A 595 -24.83 32.55 8.29
C PHE A 595 -25.16 34.03 8.49
N ALA A 596 -25.73 34.39 9.65
CA ALA A 596 -26.07 35.77 9.95
C ALA A 596 -24.84 36.69 10.00
N LEU A 597 -23.67 36.18 10.40
CA LEU A 597 -22.41 36.94 10.43
C LEU A 597 -21.87 37.15 9.00
N VAL A 598 -21.79 36.09 8.22
CA VAL A 598 -21.21 36.09 6.87
C VAL A 598 -22.10 36.83 5.86
N GLN A 599 -23.42 36.67 5.97
CA GLN A 599 -24.40 37.29 5.07
C GLN A 599 -24.93 38.64 5.56
N GLY A 600 -24.45 39.15 6.69
CA GLY A 600 -24.93 40.41 7.28
C GLY A 600 -24.64 41.66 6.45
N ARG A 601 -23.57 41.66 5.64
CA ARG A 601 -23.17 42.78 4.76
C ARG A 601 -23.30 42.46 3.26
N ALA A 602 -23.91 41.34 2.92
CA ALA A 602 -24.11 40.95 1.53
C ALA A 602 -25.37 41.62 0.97
N GLY A 603 -25.26 42.18 -0.23
CA GLY A 603 -26.42 42.73 -0.94
C GLY A 603 -27.40 41.62 -1.33
N THR A 604 -28.68 41.97 -1.40
CA THR A 604 -29.78 41.10 -1.89
C THR A 604 -30.02 41.23 -3.39
N LYS A 605 -29.28 42.11 -4.08
CA LYS A 605 -29.35 42.27 -5.55
C LYS A 605 -28.62 41.13 -6.24
N SER A 606 -29.17 40.62 -7.35
CA SER A 606 -28.52 39.57 -8.15
C SER A 606 -27.13 40.02 -8.58
N VAL A 607 -26.17 39.09 -8.50
CA VAL A 607 -24.79 39.27 -8.97
C VAL A 607 -24.68 38.91 -10.46
N SER A 608 -25.78 38.48 -11.09
CA SER A 608 -25.83 38.17 -12.50
C SER A 608 -25.37 39.36 -13.35
N LEU A 609 -24.50 39.09 -14.31
CA LEU A 609 -24.09 40.00 -15.37
C LEU A 609 -24.96 39.84 -16.62
N ASP A 610 -25.90 38.91 -16.60
CA ASP A 610 -26.80 38.63 -17.71
C ASP A 610 -27.77 39.82 -17.90
N PRO A 611 -27.79 40.47 -19.08
CA PRO A 611 -28.74 41.54 -19.37
C PRO A 611 -30.18 41.05 -19.54
N GLU A 612 -30.41 39.74 -19.70
CA GLU A 612 -31.74 39.13 -19.85
C GLU A 612 -32.32 38.64 -18.51
N ASP A 613 -31.52 38.55 -17.43
CA ASP A 613 -31.99 38.15 -16.10
C ASP A 613 -32.80 39.29 -15.44
N PRO A 614 -34.11 39.11 -15.15
CA PRO A 614 -34.96 40.12 -14.53
C PRO A 614 -34.47 40.62 -13.16
N GLN A 615 -33.61 39.84 -12.49
CA GLN A 615 -33.06 40.19 -11.18
C GLN A 615 -31.69 40.88 -11.27
N SER A 616 -31.07 40.93 -12.46
CA SER A 616 -29.77 41.54 -12.72
C SER A 616 -29.80 43.06 -12.59
N ARG A 617 -28.69 43.64 -12.12
CA ARG A 617 -28.49 45.10 -12.15
C ARG A 617 -28.37 45.66 -13.57
N PHE A 618 -28.02 44.80 -14.52
CA PHE A 618 -27.86 45.14 -15.94
C PHE A 618 -29.08 44.70 -16.77
N TYR A 619 -30.18 44.34 -16.11
CA TYR A 619 -31.41 43.94 -16.80
C TYR A 619 -31.87 45.06 -17.74
N VAL A 620 -31.85 44.77 -19.03
CA VAL A 620 -32.38 45.69 -20.03
C VAL A 620 -33.80 45.23 -20.35
N SER A 621 -34.77 45.94 -19.80
CA SER A 621 -36.18 45.81 -20.20
C SER A 621 -36.27 45.83 -21.71
N THR A 622 -36.78 44.75 -22.30
CA THR A 622 -36.93 44.53 -23.75
C THR A 622 -37.94 45.48 -24.41
N SER A 623 -38.18 46.66 -23.83
CA SER A 623 -38.97 47.76 -24.39
C SER A 623 -38.10 48.88 -25.01
N THR A 624 -36.78 48.91 -24.75
CA THR A 624 -35.92 50.02 -25.23
C THR A 624 -34.85 49.61 -26.25
N VAL A 625 -34.57 48.31 -26.40
CA VAL A 625 -33.58 47.81 -27.38
C VAL A 625 -34.19 47.57 -28.77
N ALA A 626 -35.52 47.54 -28.88
CA ALA A 626 -36.22 47.41 -30.16
C ALA A 626 -35.99 48.61 -31.11
N GLY A 627 -35.54 49.76 -30.60
CA GLY A 627 -35.34 50.98 -31.40
C GLY A 627 -34.00 51.09 -32.12
N VAL A 628 -32.97 50.31 -31.76
CA VAL A 628 -31.62 50.47 -32.31
C VAL A 628 -31.17 49.28 -33.16
N ALA A 629 -31.75 48.09 -32.98
CA ALA A 629 -31.51 46.95 -33.86
C ALA A 629 -32.26 47.01 -35.21
N ALA A 630 -33.30 47.86 -35.31
CA ALA A 630 -34.17 47.95 -36.49
C ALA A 630 -33.61 48.78 -37.67
N VAL A 631 -32.46 49.47 -37.50
CA VAL A 631 -31.79 50.19 -38.60
C VAL A 631 -30.66 49.38 -39.24
N PHE A 632 -30.17 48.31 -38.59
CA PHE A 632 -29.14 47.41 -39.15
C PHE A 632 -29.67 46.11 -39.78
N MET A 633 -30.96 45.80 -39.61
CA MET A 633 -31.61 44.57 -40.11
C MET A 633 -32.60 44.80 -41.26
N SER A 634 -32.47 45.90 -42.00
CA SER A 634 -33.21 46.18 -43.24
C SER A 634 -32.41 45.88 -44.52
N LEU A 635 -31.29 45.16 -44.43
CA LEU A 635 -30.49 44.70 -45.58
C LEU A 635 -30.22 43.18 -45.66
N SER A 636 -30.83 42.35 -44.81
CA SER A 636 -30.89 40.89 -45.04
C SER A 636 -32.08 40.31 -44.26
N GLY A 637 -33.18 40.10 -44.99
CA GLY A 637 -34.51 39.85 -44.44
C GLY A 637 -34.71 38.46 -43.82
N CYS A 638 -35.52 38.49 -42.76
CA CYS A 638 -36.71 37.67 -42.44
C CYS A 638 -36.72 36.17 -42.83
N GLY A 639 -37.17 35.23 -41.99
CA GLY A 639 -37.86 35.32 -40.71
C GLY A 639 -38.58 33.99 -40.40
N ILE A 640 -38.65 33.66 -39.11
CA ILE A 640 -39.72 32.94 -38.38
C ILE A 640 -40.16 31.53 -38.85
N SER A 641 -39.65 30.54 -38.12
CA SER A 641 -40.23 29.38 -37.37
C SER A 641 -41.67 28.82 -37.62
N PRO A 642 -42.08 27.69 -36.98
CA PRO A 642 -42.11 26.28 -37.44
C PRO A 642 -43.57 25.70 -37.47
N PRO A 643 -43.89 24.43 -37.82
CA PRO A 643 -43.80 23.26 -36.91
C PRO A 643 -43.63 21.86 -37.61
N GLN A 644 -43.88 20.81 -36.83
CA GLN A 644 -43.49 19.38 -36.85
C GLN A 644 -44.29 18.45 -37.83
N PRO A 645 -44.22 17.10 -37.71
CA PRO A 645 -43.58 16.12 -38.60
C PRO A 645 -44.55 15.33 -39.53
N ASP A 646 -44.04 14.64 -40.56
CA ASP A 646 -44.37 13.23 -40.91
C ASP A 646 -44.04 12.83 -42.37
N ARG A 647 -43.72 11.53 -42.52
CA ARG A 647 -43.84 10.64 -43.70
C ARG A 647 -42.77 10.67 -44.80
N ALA A 648 -42.02 9.57 -44.82
CA ALA A 648 -41.94 8.55 -45.87
C ALA A 648 -41.67 8.96 -47.34
N GLY A 649 -40.70 8.28 -47.94
CA GLY A 649 -40.40 8.23 -49.38
C GLY A 649 -38.94 8.59 -49.63
N ALA A 650 -38.05 7.63 -49.95
CA ALA A 650 -37.73 7.24 -51.33
C ALA A 650 -37.19 8.46 -52.12
N GLU A 651 -35.98 8.52 -52.68
CA GLU A 651 -35.01 7.54 -53.14
C GLU A 651 -33.69 8.31 -53.44
N LYS A 652 -32.56 7.59 -53.46
CA LYS A 652 -31.35 7.70 -54.32
C LYS A 652 -31.07 9.08 -54.96
N SER A 653 -29.87 9.66 -54.84
CA SER A 653 -28.62 9.06 -55.33
C SER A 653 -27.38 9.69 -54.70
N THR A 654 -26.41 8.80 -54.48
CA THR A 654 -25.04 8.99 -54.01
C THR A 654 -24.11 9.52 -55.09
N ASP A 655 -23.16 10.38 -54.69
CA ASP A 655 -21.81 10.37 -55.24
C ASP A 655 -20.80 10.66 -54.12
N SER A 656 -20.07 9.64 -53.65
CA SER A 656 -18.88 9.79 -52.82
C SER A 656 -17.94 8.59 -53.03
N ALA A 657 -16.65 8.93 -53.13
CA ALA A 657 -15.52 8.13 -53.60
C ALA A 657 -15.20 6.88 -52.74
N PRO A 658 -14.41 5.91 -53.27
CA PRO A 658 -14.51 4.50 -52.89
C PRO A 658 -13.67 4.11 -51.66
N LEU A 659 -14.25 3.21 -50.85
CA LEU A 659 -13.60 2.46 -49.76
C LEU A 659 -13.15 1.08 -50.26
N VAL A 660 -11.91 0.71 -49.93
CA VAL A 660 -11.27 -0.58 -50.22
C VAL A 660 -11.99 -1.72 -49.48
N ARG A 661 -12.47 -2.74 -50.22
CA ARG A 661 -13.05 -3.99 -49.67
C ARG A 661 -12.06 -5.14 -49.79
N VAL A 662 -11.80 -5.81 -48.67
CA VAL A 662 -11.09 -7.10 -48.59
C VAL A 662 -12.12 -8.23 -48.66
N THR A 663 -11.93 -9.18 -49.57
CA THR A 663 -12.82 -10.33 -49.79
C THR A 663 -12.34 -11.54 -48.97
N PRO A 664 -13.14 -12.10 -48.04
CA PRO A 664 -12.78 -13.32 -47.34
C PRO A 664 -13.11 -14.57 -48.17
N ILE A 665 -12.12 -15.44 -48.37
CA ILE A 665 -12.24 -16.72 -49.09
C ILE A 665 -12.77 -17.78 -48.12
N ARG A 666 -13.85 -18.48 -48.48
CA ARG A 666 -14.40 -19.64 -47.72
C ARG A 666 -13.74 -20.95 -48.17
N ALA A 667 -13.14 -21.69 -47.25
CA ALA A 667 -12.60 -23.01 -47.51
C ALA A 667 -13.70 -24.07 -47.61
N VAL A 668 -13.62 -24.94 -48.63
CA VAL A 668 -14.52 -26.09 -48.83
C VAL A 668 -13.71 -27.38 -48.65
N ARG A 669 -14.16 -28.27 -47.78
CA ARG A 669 -13.56 -29.60 -47.57
C ARG A 669 -13.87 -30.51 -48.77
N LYS A 670 -12.85 -31.15 -49.34
CA LYS A 670 -12.99 -32.20 -50.35
C LYS A 670 -12.25 -33.45 -49.86
N THR A 671 -12.96 -34.56 -49.70
CA THR A 671 -12.38 -35.84 -49.31
C THR A 671 -11.91 -36.57 -50.56
N LEU A 672 -10.62 -36.89 -50.63
CA LEU A 672 -10.04 -37.69 -51.71
C LEU A 672 -9.92 -39.14 -51.22
N VAL A 673 -10.60 -40.07 -51.89
CA VAL A 673 -10.46 -41.51 -51.68
C VAL A 673 -9.57 -42.06 -52.80
N ARG A 674 -8.41 -42.63 -52.44
CA ARG A 674 -7.55 -43.36 -53.37
C ARG A 674 -7.44 -44.80 -52.89
N ARG A 675 -8.00 -45.73 -53.68
CA ARG A 675 -7.68 -47.15 -53.62
C ARG A 675 -6.57 -47.42 -54.62
N THR A 676 -5.57 -48.21 -54.22
CA THR A 676 -4.56 -48.72 -55.15
C THR A 676 -4.33 -50.19 -54.82
N GLU A 677 -4.62 -51.04 -55.80
CA GLU A 677 -4.31 -52.46 -55.82
C GLU A 677 -2.84 -52.65 -56.25
N GLN A 678 -2.15 -53.61 -55.63
CA GLN A 678 -0.78 -53.96 -55.98
C GLN A 678 -0.72 -54.73 -57.31
N PRO A 679 0.38 -54.55 -58.08
CA PRO A 679 0.99 -55.71 -58.70
C PRO A 679 2.52 -55.72 -58.53
N GLY A 680 3.05 -56.86 -58.11
CA GLY A 680 4.40 -57.33 -58.44
C GLY A 680 5.59 -56.69 -57.72
N ARG A 681 6.44 -57.55 -57.13
CA ARG A 681 7.72 -57.18 -56.51
C ARG A 681 8.76 -56.95 -57.61
N VAL A 682 9.25 -55.72 -57.74
CA VAL A 682 10.44 -55.37 -58.54
C VAL A 682 11.62 -55.31 -57.58
N GLU A 683 12.68 -56.08 -57.83
CA GLU A 683 13.92 -56.02 -57.04
C GLU A 683 14.97 -55.18 -57.78
N ALA A 684 15.68 -54.32 -57.04
CA ALA A 684 16.73 -53.48 -57.57
C ALA A 684 18.01 -54.31 -57.84
N ILE A 685 18.69 -54.05 -58.95
CA ILE A 685 19.99 -54.66 -59.27
C ILE A 685 21.10 -54.16 -58.35
N GLU A 686 20.92 -53.00 -57.71
CA GLU A 686 21.86 -52.42 -56.75
C GLU A 686 21.13 -51.52 -55.74
N GLU A 687 21.33 -51.73 -54.44
CA GLU A 687 20.77 -50.91 -53.36
C GLU A 687 21.88 -50.09 -52.69
N ALA A 688 21.78 -48.76 -52.74
CA ALA A 688 22.65 -47.86 -51.98
C ALA A 688 21.86 -47.29 -50.77
N PRO A 689 22.27 -47.57 -49.53
CA PRO A 689 21.59 -47.04 -48.36
C PRO A 689 21.77 -45.52 -48.24
N LEU A 690 20.67 -44.77 -48.32
CA LEU A 690 20.62 -43.32 -48.07
C LEU A 690 20.41 -43.06 -46.58
N TYR A 691 21.43 -42.51 -45.91
CA TYR A 691 21.32 -42.10 -44.51
C TYR A 691 20.93 -40.62 -44.42
N SER A 692 19.71 -40.34 -43.94
CA SER A 692 19.32 -38.96 -43.61
C SER A 692 20.06 -38.50 -42.35
N LYS A 693 20.78 -37.38 -42.41
CA LYS A 693 21.42 -36.78 -41.22
C LYS A 693 20.41 -36.28 -40.17
N VAL A 694 19.16 -36.07 -40.57
CA VAL A 694 18.06 -35.61 -39.72
C VAL A 694 16.83 -36.44 -40.07
N ALA A 695 16.18 -37.02 -39.07
CA ALA A 695 14.92 -37.75 -39.26
C ALA A 695 13.77 -36.75 -39.50
N GLY A 696 12.94 -37.00 -40.51
CA GLY A 696 11.86 -36.11 -40.91
C GLY A 696 10.82 -36.80 -41.75
N TYR A 697 9.68 -36.15 -41.95
CA TYR A 697 8.64 -36.63 -42.86
C TYR A 697 8.95 -36.18 -44.28
N VAL A 698 8.72 -37.05 -45.26
CA VAL A 698 8.85 -36.65 -46.67
C VAL A 698 7.68 -35.71 -47.01
N ALA A 699 7.99 -34.43 -47.21
CA ALA A 699 7.02 -33.41 -47.58
C ALA A 699 6.66 -33.51 -49.06
N ARG A 700 7.67 -33.75 -49.90
CA ARG A 700 7.50 -33.83 -51.35
C ARG A 700 8.59 -34.71 -51.97
N ILE A 701 8.20 -35.68 -52.77
CA ILE A 701 9.11 -36.43 -53.63
C ILE A 701 9.16 -35.71 -54.97
N ARG A 702 10.35 -35.35 -55.43
CA ARG A 702 10.56 -34.61 -56.69
C ARG A 702 11.00 -35.52 -57.84
N VAL A 703 11.47 -36.72 -57.54
CA VAL A 703 11.93 -37.73 -58.53
C VAL A 703 11.37 -39.09 -58.12
N ASP A 704 10.64 -39.75 -59.01
CA ASP A 704 9.96 -41.02 -58.73
C ASP A 704 10.86 -42.24 -59.05
N ILE A 705 10.48 -43.40 -58.54
CA ILE A 705 11.22 -44.65 -58.71
C ILE A 705 11.24 -45.04 -60.20
N GLY A 706 12.44 -45.08 -60.79
CA GLY A 706 12.66 -45.43 -62.20
C GLY A 706 13.06 -44.25 -63.10
N GLU A 707 13.01 -43.01 -62.59
CA GLU A 707 13.52 -41.85 -63.32
C GLU A 707 15.06 -41.72 -63.21
N MET A 708 15.73 -41.38 -64.32
CA MET A 708 17.18 -41.12 -64.30
C MET A 708 17.47 -39.82 -63.55
N VAL A 709 18.30 -39.90 -62.52
CA VAL A 709 18.71 -38.75 -61.72
C VAL A 709 20.08 -38.26 -62.16
N VAL A 710 20.25 -36.94 -62.27
CA VAL A 710 21.57 -36.33 -62.47
C VAL A 710 22.22 -36.15 -61.09
N GLY A 711 23.26 -36.93 -60.82
CA GLY A 711 24.05 -36.85 -59.60
C GLY A 711 24.81 -35.52 -59.47
N PRO A 712 25.27 -35.15 -58.26
CA PRO A 712 26.14 -34.00 -58.07
C PRO A 712 27.41 -34.17 -58.91
N LYS A 713 27.86 -33.10 -59.56
CA LYS A 713 29.12 -33.11 -60.30
C LYS A 713 30.27 -32.79 -59.35
N TYR A 714 31.33 -33.58 -59.44
CA TYR A 714 32.55 -33.42 -58.67
C TYR A 714 33.70 -33.01 -59.59
N ASP A 715 34.62 -32.20 -59.09
CA ASP A 715 35.89 -31.92 -59.77
C ASP A 715 36.91 -33.06 -59.53
N ASP A 716 38.07 -32.97 -60.20
CA ASP A 716 39.15 -33.97 -60.13
C ASP A 716 39.74 -34.12 -58.71
N THR A 717 39.37 -33.24 -57.77
CA THR A 717 39.77 -33.30 -56.35
C THR A 717 38.67 -33.88 -55.45
N GLY A 718 37.54 -34.31 -56.03
CA GLY A 718 36.41 -34.88 -55.31
C GLY A 718 35.51 -33.84 -54.64
N LYS A 719 35.62 -32.55 -55.02
CA LYS A 719 34.81 -31.47 -54.44
C LYS A 719 33.58 -31.20 -55.30
N VAL A 720 32.41 -31.07 -54.68
CA VAL A 720 31.14 -30.82 -55.39
C VAL A 720 31.19 -29.43 -56.05
N VAL A 721 31.08 -29.40 -57.37
CA VAL A 721 31.10 -28.17 -58.17
C VAL A 721 29.69 -27.68 -58.49
N GLU A 722 28.73 -28.59 -58.65
CA GLU A 722 27.31 -28.27 -58.87
C GLU A 722 26.42 -29.09 -57.91
N PRO A 723 25.39 -28.47 -57.29
CA PRO A 723 24.43 -29.19 -56.47
C PRO A 723 23.71 -30.28 -57.27
N GLY A 724 23.56 -31.46 -56.68
CA GLY A 724 22.78 -32.55 -57.27
C GLY A 724 21.29 -32.24 -57.31
N GLN A 725 20.55 -32.98 -58.14
CA GLN A 725 19.10 -32.84 -58.21
C GLN A 725 18.44 -33.21 -56.87
N VAL A 726 17.56 -32.34 -56.37
CA VAL A 726 16.81 -32.59 -55.13
C VAL A 726 15.83 -33.74 -55.36
N LEU A 727 16.05 -34.84 -54.66
CA LEU A 727 15.24 -36.07 -54.76
C LEU A 727 13.94 -35.98 -53.96
N ALA A 728 14.04 -35.49 -52.72
CA ALA A 728 12.90 -35.34 -51.82
C ALA A 728 13.14 -34.17 -50.84
N GLU A 729 12.07 -33.45 -50.52
CA GLU A 729 12.03 -32.45 -49.47
C GLU A 729 11.52 -33.11 -48.19
N LEU A 730 12.25 -32.92 -47.09
CA LEU A 730 11.85 -33.39 -45.76
C LEU A 730 11.26 -32.23 -44.96
N SER A 731 10.07 -32.42 -44.40
CA SER A 731 9.52 -31.56 -43.34
C SER A 731 9.93 -32.14 -41.99
N VAL A 732 10.63 -31.33 -41.21
CA VAL A 732 11.06 -31.66 -39.84
C VAL A 732 10.38 -30.65 -38.90
N PRO A 733 9.15 -30.92 -38.42
CA PRO A 733 8.36 -29.96 -37.64
C PRO A 733 9.07 -29.48 -36.38
N GLU A 734 9.86 -30.35 -35.75
CA GLU A 734 10.65 -30.06 -34.55
C GLU A 734 11.73 -29.01 -34.82
N LEU A 735 12.43 -29.11 -35.96
CA LEU A 735 13.47 -28.17 -36.35
C LEU A 735 12.89 -26.81 -36.76
N GLU A 736 11.72 -26.81 -37.40
CA GLU A 736 10.98 -25.58 -37.71
C GLU A 736 10.49 -24.87 -36.44
N ALA A 737 10.02 -25.65 -35.45
CA ALA A 737 9.63 -25.11 -34.15
C ALA A 737 10.83 -24.53 -33.39
N GLU A 738 11.97 -25.24 -33.38
CA GLU A 738 13.22 -24.76 -32.78
C GLU A 738 13.71 -23.48 -33.46
N TYR A 739 13.65 -23.41 -34.80
CA TYR A 739 14.01 -22.22 -35.56
C TYR A 739 13.14 -21.02 -35.19
N ARG A 740 11.81 -21.19 -35.11
CA ARG A 740 10.88 -20.13 -34.69
C ARG A 740 11.14 -19.68 -33.25
N GLN A 741 11.45 -20.62 -32.35
CA GLN A 741 11.81 -20.30 -30.97
C GLN A 741 13.10 -19.46 -30.93
N LYS A 742 14.13 -19.84 -31.68
CA LYS A 742 15.39 -19.07 -31.75
C LYS A 742 15.19 -17.69 -32.37
N GLN A 743 14.36 -17.56 -33.42
CA GLN A 743 14.00 -16.25 -33.97
C GLN A 743 13.30 -15.37 -32.94
N ALA A 744 12.36 -15.92 -32.16
CA ALA A 744 11.68 -15.17 -31.10
C ALA A 744 12.67 -14.69 -30.02
N LEU A 745 13.64 -15.52 -29.64
CA LEU A 745 14.70 -15.15 -28.70
C LEU A 745 15.58 -14.01 -29.23
N VAL A 746 15.89 -13.99 -30.53
CA VAL A 746 16.65 -12.88 -31.14
C VAL A 746 15.84 -11.58 -31.07
N VAL A 747 14.55 -11.62 -31.41
CA VAL A 747 13.67 -10.43 -31.34
C VAL A 747 13.54 -9.92 -29.90
N GLN A 748 13.45 -10.83 -28.92
CA GLN A 748 13.44 -10.46 -27.50
C GLN A 748 14.75 -9.77 -27.10
N ALA A 749 15.91 -10.34 -27.47
CA ALA A 749 17.21 -9.75 -27.17
C ALA A 749 17.38 -8.35 -27.82
N GLU A 750 16.91 -8.15 -29.05
CA GLU A 750 16.92 -6.83 -29.70
C GLU A 750 16.01 -5.81 -28.99
N ALA A 751 14.90 -6.25 -28.40
CA ALA A 751 14.03 -5.39 -27.61
C ALA A 751 14.70 -5.00 -26.28
N GLU A 752 15.37 -5.95 -25.62
CA GLU A 752 16.15 -5.70 -24.39
C GLU A 752 17.29 -4.70 -24.64
N VAL A 753 18.01 -4.83 -25.76
CA VAL A 753 19.05 -3.86 -26.16
C VAL A 753 18.46 -2.46 -26.35
N ARG A 754 17.30 -2.34 -27.01
CA ARG A 754 16.61 -1.05 -27.17
C ARG A 754 16.19 -0.44 -25.84
N GLN A 755 15.70 -1.25 -24.90
CA GLN A 755 15.37 -0.79 -23.55
C GLN A 755 16.60 -0.33 -22.78
N ALA A 756 17.73 -1.05 -22.89
CA ALA A 756 18.98 -0.65 -22.26
C ALA A 756 19.50 0.70 -22.79
N ILE A 757 19.46 0.92 -24.10
CA ILE A 757 19.83 2.22 -24.71
C ILE A 757 18.93 3.35 -24.22
N ALA A 758 17.62 3.11 -24.10
CA ALA A 758 16.68 4.09 -23.56
C ALA A 758 16.98 4.41 -22.07
N ALA A 759 17.31 3.41 -21.27
CA ALA A 759 17.69 3.60 -19.87
C ALA A 759 18.97 4.44 -19.72
N VAL A 760 19.96 4.23 -20.59
CA VAL A 760 21.18 5.06 -20.62
C VAL A 760 20.84 6.54 -20.90
N ARG A 761 19.96 6.81 -21.88
CA ARG A 761 19.53 8.20 -22.16
C ARG A 761 18.83 8.86 -20.98
N VAL A 762 18.01 8.11 -20.24
CA VAL A 762 17.37 8.60 -19.01
C VAL A 762 18.41 8.91 -17.95
N ALA A 763 19.41 8.04 -17.76
CA ALA A 763 20.50 8.28 -16.82
C ALA A 763 21.33 9.52 -17.18
N GLU A 764 21.61 9.75 -18.46
CA GLU A 764 22.29 10.97 -18.95
C GLU A 764 21.45 12.24 -18.70
N ALA A 765 20.14 12.18 -18.92
CA ALA A 765 19.24 13.28 -18.61
C ALA A 765 19.22 13.58 -17.09
N MET A 766 19.17 12.55 -16.26
CA MET A 766 19.24 12.68 -14.80
C MET A 766 20.58 13.29 -14.35
N ARG A 767 21.70 12.89 -14.97
CA ARG A 767 23.01 13.50 -14.70
C ARG A 767 23.00 15.00 -15.00
N THR A 768 22.45 15.38 -16.16
CA THR A 768 22.32 16.79 -16.56
C THR A 768 21.45 17.58 -15.58
N THR A 769 20.33 17.02 -15.12
CA THR A 769 19.48 17.66 -14.10
C THR A 769 20.19 17.78 -12.75
N ALA A 770 20.96 16.77 -12.34
CA ALA A 770 21.74 16.82 -11.11
C ALA A 770 22.84 17.89 -11.17
N GLN A 771 23.52 18.02 -12.32
CA GLN A 771 24.49 19.08 -12.57
C GLN A 771 23.86 20.47 -12.44
N ALA A 772 22.70 20.69 -13.10
CA ALA A 772 21.99 21.96 -13.02
C ALA A 772 21.58 22.33 -11.57
N LYS A 773 21.17 21.35 -10.76
CA LYS A 773 20.89 21.57 -9.33
C LYS A 773 22.14 21.92 -8.53
N ALA A 774 23.28 21.28 -8.84
CA ALA A 774 24.54 21.61 -8.19
C ALA A 774 24.96 23.06 -8.50
N ASP A 775 24.78 23.50 -9.76
CA ASP A 775 25.05 24.87 -10.19
C ASP A 775 24.10 25.88 -9.51
N GLU A 776 22.80 25.54 -9.38
CA GLU A 776 21.81 26.35 -8.64
C GLU A 776 22.19 26.51 -7.16
N ILE A 777 22.63 25.43 -6.51
CA ILE A 777 23.09 25.46 -5.11
C ILE A 777 24.36 26.33 -5.00
N ALA A 778 25.32 26.19 -5.90
CA ALA A 778 26.52 27.01 -5.91
C ALA A 778 26.19 28.51 -6.03
N ALA A 779 25.29 28.87 -6.95
CA ALA A 779 24.81 30.25 -7.10
C ALA A 779 24.03 30.75 -5.86
N THR A 780 23.33 29.86 -5.17
CA THR A 780 22.61 30.19 -3.92
C THR A 780 23.58 30.49 -2.79
N VAL A 781 24.66 29.71 -2.67
CA VAL A 781 25.75 29.95 -1.69
C VAL A 781 26.44 31.29 -1.99
N GLU A 782 26.74 31.57 -3.26
CA GLU A 782 27.34 32.85 -3.65
C GLU A 782 26.43 34.04 -3.32
N ARG A 783 25.12 33.92 -3.57
CA ARG A 783 24.13 34.94 -3.20
C ARG A 783 24.05 35.14 -1.69
N ALA A 784 24.02 34.06 -0.90
CA ALA A 784 23.99 34.13 0.55
C ALA A 784 25.25 34.82 1.11
N GLN A 785 26.42 34.53 0.55
CA GLN A 785 27.68 35.20 0.90
C GLN A 785 27.63 36.71 0.56
N ALA A 786 27.12 37.08 -0.62
CA ALA A 786 26.98 38.48 -1.02
C ALA A 786 25.98 39.25 -0.13
N ASP A 787 24.86 38.64 0.24
CA ASP A 787 23.89 39.23 1.18
C ASP A 787 24.50 39.41 2.57
N TYR A 788 25.27 38.45 3.07
CA TYR A 788 26.02 38.57 4.33
C TYR A 788 26.97 39.77 4.30
N ASP A 789 27.78 39.89 3.24
CA ASP A 789 28.74 40.99 3.11
C ASP A 789 28.03 42.36 3.02
N ARG A 790 26.88 42.43 2.33
CA ARG A 790 26.04 43.63 2.31
C ARG A 790 25.53 44.00 3.70
N TYR A 791 24.91 43.07 4.40
CA TYR A 791 24.34 43.34 5.73
C TYR A 791 25.42 43.66 6.77
N ARG A 792 26.61 43.06 6.64
CA ARG A 792 27.76 43.39 7.47
C ARG A 792 28.20 44.85 7.28
N SER A 793 28.27 45.31 6.04
CA SER A 793 28.59 46.70 5.70
C SER A 793 27.52 47.68 6.19
N GLU A 794 26.24 47.36 5.98
CA GLU A 794 25.12 48.18 6.48
C GLU A 794 25.12 48.28 8.01
N PHE A 795 25.32 47.15 8.71
CA PHE A 795 25.36 47.14 10.16
C PHE A 795 26.52 48.00 10.70
N ALA A 796 27.72 47.87 10.12
CA ALA A 796 28.87 48.69 10.53
C ALA A 796 28.58 50.19 10.39
N ARG A 797 27.99 50.61 9.25
CA ARG A 797 27.65 52.01 8.98
C ARG A 797 26.55 52.54 9.90
N ILE A 798 25.48 51.76 10.11
CA ILE A 798 24.35 52.17 10.96
C ILE A 798 24.74 52.21 12.43
N ARG A 799 25.61 51.31 12.88
CA ARG A 799 26.16 51.33 14.24
C ARG A 799 26.99 52.58 14.50
N GLU A 800 27.85 52.96 13.56
CA GLU A 800 28.63 54.19 13.65
C GLU A 800 27.72 55.44 13.72
N LEU A 801 26.67 55.49 12.90
CA LEU A 801 25.68 56.58 12.92
C LEU A 801 24.85 56.61 14.22
N ALA A 802 24.58 55.45 14.82
CA ALA A 802 23.91 55.35 16.11
C ALA A 802 24.81 55.81 17.26
N ASP A 803 26.11 55.48 17.21
CA ASP A 803 27.10 55.95 18.18
C ASP A 803 27.33 57.47 18.10
N GLN A 804 27.16 58.06 16.91
CA GLN A 804 27.17 59.52 16.67
C GLN A 804 25.83 60.21 17.00
N GLY A 805 24.79 59.47 17.43
CA GLY A 805 23.48 60.01 17.78
C GLY A 805 22.59 60.42 16.59
N SER A 806 22.99 60.09 15.36
CA SER A 806 22.25 60.43 14.13
C SER A 806 21.11 59.45 13.82
N VAL A 807 21.14 58.24 14.39
CA VAL A 807 20.14 57.18 14.19
C VAL A 807 19.82 56.52 15.54
N THR A 808 18.57 56.07 15.75
CA THR A 808 18.16 55.42 16.99
C THR A 808 18.81 54.03 17.15
N ARG A 809 19.16 53.65 18.39
CA ARG A 809 19.71 52.32 18.70
C ARG A 809 18.84 51.16 18.19
N GLN A 810 17.53 51.35 18.19
CA GLN A 810 16.58 50.36 17.68
C GLN A 810 16.83 49.97 16.21
N VAL A 811 17.27 50.92 15.37
CA VAL A 811 17.59 50.67 13.95
C VAL A 811 18.92 49.91 13.81
N ALA A 812 19.87 50.13 14.72
CA ALA A 812 21.11 49.35 14.77
C ALA A 812 20.84 47.89 15.18
N ASP A 813 19.96 47.67 16.17
CA ASP A 813 19.57 46.33 16.61
C ASP A 813 18.81 45.56 15.51
N GLU A 814 17.97 46.24 14.72
CA GLU A 814 17.29 45.64 13.56
C GLU A 814 18.28 45.17 12.49
N LYS A 815 19.31 45.98 12.21
CA LYS A 815 20.38 45.63 11.27
C LYS A 815 21.27 44.50 11.80
N GLU A 816 21.49 44.43 13.11
CA GLU A 816 22.18 43.30 13.74
C GLU A 816 21.41 41.98 13.56
N ASN A 817 20.07 42.02 13.74
CA ASN A 817 19.23 40.85 13.54
C ASN A 817 19.23 40.38 12.09
N LEU A 818 19.22 41.32 11.12
CA LEU A 818 19.34 40.99 9.69
C LEU A 818 20.70 40.38 9.35
N LEU A 819 21.79 40.86 9.95
CA LEU A 819 23.12 40.26 9.81
C LEU A 819 23.17 38.83 10.37
N ARG A 820 22.63 38.59 11.57
CA ARG A 820 22.55 37.24 12.16
C ARG A 820 21.69 36.29 11.33
N ALA A 821 20.60 36.78 10.75
CA ALA A 821 19.76 36.00 9.85
C ALA A 821 20.49 35.63 8.55
N ALA A 822 21.28 36.55 8.00
CA ALA A 822 22.11 36.28 6.82
C ALA A 822 23.27 35.31 7.13
N ASP A 823 23.88 35.40 8.31
CA ASP A 823 24.93 34.48 8.76
C ASP A 823 24.41 33.06 8.99
N ALA A 824 23.16 32.90 9.42
CA ALA A 824 22.50 31.61 9.54
C ALA A 824 22.04 31.03 8.18
N ALA A 825 21.91 31.87 7.15
CA ALA A 825 21.49 31.48 5.81
C ALA A 825 22.67 31.11 4.89
N ARG A 826 23.86 31.64 5.18
CA ARG A 826 25.14 31.26 4.59
C ARG A 826 25.58 29.89 5.11
#